data_AF-A0A1R3IQP3-F1
#
_entry.id   AF-A0A1R3IQP3-F1
#
_cell.length_a   1.000
_cell.length_b   1.000
_cell.length_c   1.000
_cell.angle_alpha   90.00
_cell.angle_beta   90.00
_cell.angle_gamma   90.00
#
_symmetry.space_group_name_H-M   'P 1'
#
loop_
_entity.id
_entity.type
_entity.pdbx_description
1 polymer ?
#
loop_
_entity_poly.entity_id
_entity_poly.type
_entity_poly.pdbx_seq_one_letter_code
_entity_poly.pdbx_strand_id
1 'polypeptide(L)'
;MAVAQVSKEVKVWRNEVFGNIFKRKRVLVSRICGIQQSPDYGRFSFLQDLESCLQQEYHEVLHQEELLWLQKLRLDWVQSVELGRSVVEFYKLLFAHHHCQALEAAFDTFSLKATEDEQLQLSCTIDLEEVKIATFSMKGLKAPGDDDIQPVFYQRNWDVVKDTLLDFVRMAWQHRRVDLDILKAHMVLIPKNPRPVFVKDFRPITLLNTSYKILSKFFREVLIFFHIPMNIVELIMFCVSNIDIVVLWNWEILLAFRPERGLLQGDPLSPYLFILVMESLSHMILENVDLKLWKPINVSQSGPAFSHLFFADDLMLFNVAEEDQVAVVRDVLSDFSKAFGLHVNLDKSKLWISPNVPNVKAQCLSRLCEIPLVSELGTYLGVPIIHGRVTKNTYKHMIDRVLNRLSSWKGKVLSYAGRRTLVQSTLNSIPIYTMQSTLLPVSVCNHLDQCNRNFLWSGKADNSYGHLVSWDRICQSKGNGGLGLRKARQSNLALLAKTWKLHIRQSSLCTEIFQKKYLKGRPFVNSTSSGRCSSTWRGLLQTRECIRRGTRWRIGKESDGASGQLITWQPPPPGCFLLNSDGSRQQLDNHDSVGGLIRDASGLWVSGFMVNIGFTSSLKAELWGVRQGLLLAKERGCVPLIVELDAAVVVNFLKNPIVDTHPCFTLVQDCLELIKGSWIMEIRYIYRERNRCADCMALLAHETAYGVTECNEPPDQILTLLQEDRTGIGVMRP
;
A
#
# COMPACT_ATOMS: atom_id res chain seq x y z
N MET A 1 -40.36 -18.51 29.66
CA MET A 1 -41.39 -18.34 28.59
C MET A 1 -41.61 -16.87 28.20
N ALA A 2 -41.69 -15.92 29.13
CA ALA A 2 -41.93 -14.49 28.83
C ALA A 2 -40.90 -13.81 27.90
N VAL A 3 -39.60 -14.07 28.05
CA VAL A 3 -38.55 -13.43 27.21
C VAL A 3 -38.62 -13.88 25.74
N ALA A 4 -39.01 -15.13 25.48
CA ALA A 4 -39.18 -15.64 24.11
C ALA A 4 -40.40 -15.03 23.42
N GLN A 5 -41.47 -14.77 24.18
CA GLN A 5 -42.69 -14.12 23.72
C GLN A 5 -42.42 -12.64 23.37
N VAL A 6 -41.76 -11.90 24.27
CA VAL A 6 -41.34 -10.50 24.03
C VAL A 6 -40.41 -10.40 22.81
N SER A 7 -39.46 -11.31 22.65
CA SER A 7 -38.56 -11.30 21.49
C SER A 7 -39.27 -11.61 20.16
N LYS A 8 -40.39 -12.34 20.20
CA LYS A 8 -41.23 -12.62 19.03
C LYS A 8 -42.08 -11.39 18.67
N GLU A 9 -42.70 -10.77 19.66
CA GLU A 9 -43.50 -9.54 19.50
C GLU A 9 -42.64 -8.36 19.03
N VAL A 10 -41.45 -8.17 19.59
CA VAL A 10 -40.51 -7.11 19.16
C VAL A 10 -40.03 -7.33 17.72
N LYS A 11 -39.90 -8.58 17.24
CA LYS A 11 -39.54 -8.85 15.83
C LYS A 11 -40.68 -8.56 14.86
N VAL A 12 -41.92 -8.84 15.27
CA VAL A 12 -43.13 -8.52 14.49
C VAL A 12 -43.28 -7.01 14.43
N TRP A 13 -43.28 -6.33 15.59
CA TRP A 13 -43.30 -4.88 15.71
C TRP A 13 -42.18 -4.21 14.90
N ARG A 14 -40.94 -4.70 14.96
CA ARG A 14 -39.83 -4.16 14.14
C ARG A 14 -40.10 -4.28 12.64
N ASN A 15 -40.68 -5.39 12.20
CA ASN A 15 -40.97 -5.60 10.78
C ASN A 15 -42.16 -4.76 10.31
N GLU A 16 -43.15 -4.53 11.17
CA GLU A 16 -44.36 -3.74 10.87
C GLU A 16 -44.11 -2.23 10.96
N VAL A 17 -43.33 -1.77 11.95
CA VAL A 17 -43.08 -0.35 12.22
C VAL A 17 -41.88 0.19 11.41
N PHE A 18 -40.74 -0.50 11.41
CA PHE A 18 -39.53 -0.03 10.71
C PHE A 18 -39.37 -0.68 9.32
N GLY A 19 -39.73 -1.95 9.16
CA GLY A 19 -39.59 -2.67 7.90
C GLY A 19 -38.18 -2.57 7.29
N ASN A 20 -38.07 -2.57 5.97
CA ASN A 20 -36.82 -2.24 5.28
C ASN A 20 -36.82 -0.75 4.90
N ILE A 21 -36.19 0.07 5.76
CA ILE A 21 -36.08 1.52 5.61
C ILE A 21 -35.56 1.93 4.22
N PHE A 22 -34.53 1.24 3.70
CA PHE A 22 -33.98 1.51 2.37
C PHE A 22 -34.92 1.17 1.22
N LYS A 23 -35.84 0.20 1.42
CA LYS A 23 -36.89 -0.13 0.46
C LYS A 23 -38.00 0.92 0.51
N ARG A 24 -38.45 1.32 1.71
CA ARG A 24 -39.46 2.38 1.91
C ARG A 24 -38.97 3.70 1.31
N LYS A 25 -37.73 4.11 1.60
CA LYS A 25 -37.09 5.29 1.01
C LYS A 25 -37.14 5.27 -0.52
N ARG A 26 -36.73 4.16 -1.15
CA ARG A 26 -36.76 4.02 -2.61
C ARG A 26 -38.17 4.10 -3.19
N VAL A 27 -39.16 3.50 -2.53
CA VAL A 27 -40.56 3.56 -2.95
C VAL A 27 -41.09 4.98 -2.85
N LEU A 28 -40.84 5.69 -1.75
CA LEU A 28 -41.26 7.07 -1.55
C LEU A 28 -40.64 8.00 -2.59
N VAL A 29 -39.32 7.91 -2.82
CA VAL A 29 -38.63 8.69 -3.86
C VAL A 29 -39.21 8.40 -5.25
N SER A 30 -39.49 7.14 -5.57
CA SER A 30 -40.09 6.77 -6.86
C SER A 30 -41.50 7.35 -7.03
N ARG A 31 -42.30 7.38 -5.96
CA ARG A 31 -43.66 7.95 -5.97
C ARG A 31 -43.64 9.47 -6.08
N ILE A 32 -42.76 10.15 -5.34
CA ILE A 32 -42.59 11.61 -5.42
C ILE A 32 -42.13 12.00 -6.84
N CYS A 33 -41.13 11.30 -7.37
CA CYS A 33 -40.64 11.53 -8.73
C CYS A 33 -41.73 11.28 -9.79
N GLY A 34 -42.53 10.22 -9.62
CA GLY A 34 -43.67 9.95 -10.51
C GLY A 34 -44.76 11.01 -10.47
N ILE A 35 -45.01 11.65 -9.32
CA ILE A 35 -45.93 12.78 -9.21
C ILE A 35 -45.37 14.02 -9.91
N GLN A 36 -44.10 14.35 -9.67
CA GLN A 36 -43.41 15.49 -10.28
C GLN A 36 -43.26 15.37 -11.81
N GLN A 37 -43.22 14.14 -12.34
CA GLN A 37 -43.16 13.86 -13.78
C GLN A 37 -44.54 13.71 -14.44
N SER A 38 -45.63 13.81 -13.66
CA SER A 38 -46.99 13.71 -14.20
C SER A 38 -47.32 14.95 -15.06
N PRO A 39 -47.94 14.79 -16.25
CA PRO A 39 -48.36 15.91 -17.08
C PRO A 39 -49.43 16.79 -16.42
N ASP A 40 -50.08 16.29 -15.36
CA ASP A 40 -51.10 16.98 -14.58
C ASP A 40 -50.56 17.63 -13.29
N TYR A 41 -49.25 17.61 -13.09
CA TYR A 41 -48.59 18.23 -11.94
C TYR A 41 -48.87 19.75 -11.92
N GLY A 42 -49.37 20.25 -10.79
CA GLY A 42 -49.77 21.65 -10.63
C GLY A 42 -51.17 22.02 -11.18
N ARG A 43 -51.87 21.10 -11.86
CA ARG A 43 -53.26 21.32 -12.33
C ARG A 43 -54.33 20.90 -11.33
N PHE A 44 -54.04 19.89 -10.50
CA PHE A 44 -54.98 19.38 -9.49
C PHE A 44 -54.37 19.47 -8.09
N SER A 45 -55.10 20.06 -7.14
CA SER A 45 -54.69 20.18 -5.74
C SER A 45 -54.37 18.83 -5.09
N PHE A 46 -55.09 17.78 -5.49
CA PHE A 46 -54.87 16.41 -5.01
C PHE A 46 -53.42 15.92 -5.16
N LEU A 47 -52.74 16.23 -6.28
CA LEU A 47 -51.36 15.79 -6.51
C LEU A 47 -50.37 16.57 -5.63
N GLN A 48 -50.66 17.83 -5.33
CA GLN A 48 -49.86 18.67 -4.43
C GLN A 48 -50.01 18.25 -2.97
N ASP A 49 -51.24 17.89 -2.56
CA ASP A 49 -51.52 17.36 -1.23
C ASP A 49 -50.86 15.99 -1.03
N LEU A 50 -50.96 15.13 -2.05
CA LEU A 50 -50.32 13.80 -2.03
C LEU A 50 -48.79 13.89 -2.00
N GLU A 51 -48.19 14.81 -2.77
CA GLU A 51 -46.75 15.06 -2.69
C GLU A 51 -46.34 15.53 -1.30
N SER A 52 -47.06 16.49 -0.70
CA SER A 52 -46.77 17.00 0.64
C SER A 52 -46.80 15.88 1.69
N CYS A 53 -47.81 15.00 1.64
CA CYS A 53 -47.89 13.83 2.52
C CYS A 53 -46.71 12.85 2.31
N LEU A 54 -46.35 12.57 1.05
CA LEU A 54 -45.24 11.66 0.74
C LEU A 54 -43.88 12.25 1.13
N GLN A 55 -43.72 13.57 1.00
CA GLN A 55 -42.54 14.28 1.47
C GLN A 55 -42.42 14.22 2.99
N GLN A 56 -43.50 14.40 3.75
CA GLN A 56 -43.48 14.23 5.21
C GLN A 56 -43.08 12.80 5.60
N GLU A 57 -43.66 11.77 4.96
CA GLU A 57 -43.28 10.37 5.22
C GLU A 57 -41.81 10.10 4.83
N TYR A 58 -41.31 10.74 3.78
CA TYR A 58 -39.91 10.64 3.36
C TYR A 58 -38.94 11.25 4.38
N HIS A 59 -39.26 12.42 4.95
CA HIS A 59 -38.46 13.03 6.01
C HIS A 59 -38.41 12.17 7.27
N GLU A 60 -39.53 11.54 7.64
CA GLU A 60 -39.57 10.62 8.77
C GLU A 60 -38.69 9.37 8.52
N VAL A 61 -38.73 8.81 7.31
CA VAL A 61 -37.87 7.68 6.91
C VAL A 61 -36.38 8.07 6.87
N LEU A 62 -36.05 9.30 6.48
CA LEU A 62 -34.68 9.82 6.54
C LEU A 62 -34.18 9.94 7.99
N HIS A 63 -35.00 10.46 8.90
CA HIS A 63 -34.65 10.54 10.32
C HIS A 63 -34.45 9.15 10.93
N GLN A 64 -35.30 8.18 10.57
CA GLN A 64 -35.12 6.78 10.99
C GLN A 64 -33.84 6.15 10.41
N GLU A 65 -33.46 6.49 9.19
CA GLU A 65 -32.20 6.06 8.57
C GLU A 65 -30.99 6.67 9.31
N GLU A 66 -31.03 7.96 9.64
CA GLU A 66 -30.03 8.64 10.44
C GLU A 66 -29.86 7.98 11.81
N LEU A 67 -30.96 7.75 12.54
CA LEU A 67 -30.95 7.03 13.82
C LEU A 67 -30.40 5.59 13.69
N LEU A 68 -30.73 4.89 12.61
CA LEU A 68 -30.16 3.56 12.32
C LEU A 68 -28.63 3.64 12.15
N TRP A 69 -28.12 4.67 11.50
CA TRP A 69 -26.69 4.88 11.33
C TRP A 69 -26.01 5.28 12.63
N LEU A 70 -26.60 6.18 13.42
CA LEU A 70 -26.15 6.53 14.77
C LEU A 70 -26.05 5.30 15.68
N GLN A 71 -27.07 4.43 15.69
CA GLN A 71 -27.06 3.19 16.46
C GLN A 71 -26.03 2.17 15.94
N LYS A 72 -25.84 2.06 14.62
CA LYS A 72 -24.83 1.16 14.02
C LYS A 72 -23.40 1.58 14.32
N LEU A 73 -23.17 2.87 14.57
CA LEU A 73 -21.87 3.39 14.96
C LEU A 73 -21.46 3.01 16.40
N ARG A 74 -22.35 2.39 17.21
CA ARG A 74 -22.10 1.98 18.61
C ARG A 74 -21.60 3.13 19.50
N LEU A 75 -22.12 4.34 19.28
CA LEU A 75 -21.70 5.55 19.98
C LEU A 75 -22.62 5.80 21.18
N ASP A 76 -22.24 5.29 22.36
CA ASP A 76 -22.67 5.88 23.63
C ASP A 76 -21.59 6.92 24.02
N TRP A 77 -21.76 8.18 23.66
CA TRP A 77 -20.87 9.25 24.14
C TRP A 77 -21.48 10.02 25.30
N VAL A 78 -20.63 10.34 26.27
CA VAL A 78 -20.92 11.20 27.42
C VAL A 78 -21.03 12.65 26.92
N GLN A 79 -22.23 13.23 27.02
CA GLN A 79 -22.52 14.63 26.70
C GLN A 79 -22.07 15.59 27.82
N SER A 80 -20.79 15.54 28.23
CA SER A 80 -20.26 16.50 29.22
C SER A 80 -19.33 17.51 28.55
N VAL A 81 -19.73 18.78 28.58
CA VAL A 81 -18.93 19.94 28.12
C VAL A 81 -17.65 20.10 28.96
N GLU A 82 -17.69 19.74 30.23
CA GLU A 82 -16.55 19.80 31.16
C GLU A 82 -15.45 18.82 30.74
N LEU A 83 -15.84 17.62 30.29
CA LEU A 83 -14.91 16.61 29.79
C LEU A 83 -14.21 17.08 28.51
N GLY A 84 -14.92 17.77 27.61
CA GLY A 84 -14.33 18.37 26.41
C GLY A 84 -13.25 19.41 26.75
N ARG A 85 -13.48 20.27 27.75
CA ARG A 85 -12.47 21.24 28.22
C ARG A 85 -11.23 20.57 28.79
N SER A 86 -11.40 19.52 29.61
CA SER A 86 -10.27 18.76 30.15
C SER A 86 -9.43 18.07 29.05
N VAL A 87 -10.07 17.65 27.95
CA VAL A 87 -9.38 17.07 26.79
C VAL A 87 -8.55 18.13 26.05
N VAL A 88 -9.09 19.31 25.83
CA VAL A 88 -8.35 20.44 25.22
C VAL A 88 -7.15 20.80 26.08
N GLU A 89 -7.34 20.96 27.40
CA GLU A 89 -6.25 21.31 28.31
C GLU A 89 -5.16 20.23 28.36
N PHE A 90 -5.56 18.95 28.33
CA PHE A 90 -4.62 17.84 28.26
C PHE A 90 -3.72 17.92 27.00
N TYR A 91 -4.30 18.12 25.82
CA TYR A 91 -3.52 18.21 24.58
C TYR A 91 -2.71 19.51 24.48
N LYS A 92 -3.25 20.62 24.97
CA LYS A 92 -2.53 21.90 25.06
C LYS A 92 -1.27 21.76 25.92
N LEU A 93 -1.38 21.14 27.10
CA LEU A 93 -0.23 20.86 27.96
C LEU A 93 0.73 19.83 27.34
N LEU A 94 0.19 18.81 26.67
CA LEU A 94 1.01 17.81 25.99
C LEU A 94 1.88 18.45 24.89
N PHE A 95 1.34 19.41 24.14
CA PHE A 95 2.02 20.09 23.04
C PHE A 95 2.68 21.42 23.44
N ALA A 96 2.75 21.75 24.74
CA ALA A 96 3.47 22.92 25.23
C ALA A 96 5.00 22.72 25.20
N HIS A 97 5.74 23.83 25.11
CA HIS A 97 7.19 23.83 25.01
C HIS A 97 7.87 23.30 26.29
N HIS A 98 8.97 22.57 26.12
CA HIS A 98 9.91 22.22 27.19
C HIS A 98 11.31 22.59 26.71
N HIS A 99 12.11 23.22 27.57
CA HIS A 99 13.48 23.63 27.25
C HIS A 99 14.32 22.43 26.75
N CYS A 100 14.81 22.51 25.53
CA CYS A 100 15.84 21.64 24.97
C CYS A 100 17.14 22.44 24.84
N GLN A 101 18.30 21.79 24.97
CA GLN A 101 19.60 22.46 24.77
C GLN A 101 19.85 22.72 23.28
N ALA A 102 20.59 23.79 22.97
CA ALA A 102 20.91 24.16 21.59
C ALA A 102 21.69 23.03 20.89
N LEU A 103 21.27 22.71 19.67
CA LEU A 103 21.74 21.57 18.87
C LEU A 103 23.15 21.73 18.29
N GLU A 104 23.80 22.89 18.45
CA GLU A 104 25.09 23.22 17.80
C GLU A 104 26.20 22.20 18.14
N ALA A 105 26.23 21.67 19.36
CA ALA A 105 27.24 20.69 19.77
C ALA A 105 27.03 19.28 19.22
N ALA A 106 25.84 18.95 18.71
CA ALA A 106 25.51 17.59 18.25
C ALA A 106 25.82 17.38 16.76
N PHE A 107 25.89 18.45 15.95
CA PHE A 107 25.85 18.34 14.49
C PHE A 107 27.20 18.40 13.77
N ASP A 108 28.31 18.68 14.47
CA ASP A 108 29.63 18.89 13.84
C ASP A 108 30.28 17.62 13.26
N THR A 109 29.81 16.41 13.60
CA THR A 109 30.46 15.14 13.20
C THR A 109 29.79 14.37 12.06
N PHE A 110 28.71 14.88 11.46
CA PHE A 110 27.92 14.08 10.53
C PHE A 110 28.28 14.24 9.04
N SER A 111 28.17 13.12 8.31
CA SER A 111 28.60 12.99 6.90
C SER A 111 27.49 12.88 5.86
N LEU A 112 26.20 12.86 6.25
CA LEU A 112 25.08 12.80 5.29
C LEU A 112 24.53 14.21 5.04
N LYS A 113 25.13 14.88 4.06
CA LYS A 113 24.69 16.17 3.54
C LYS A 113 24.02 15.92 2.18
N ALA A 114 22.99 16.69 1.85
CA ALA A 114 22.49 16.71 0.48
C ALA A 114 23.68 16.99 -0.47
N THR A 115 23.83 16.16 -1.50
CA THR A 115 24.85 16.35 -2.54
C THR A 115 24.62 17.67 -3.28
N GLU A 116 25.65 18.21 -3.93
CA GLU A 116 25.52 19.44 -4.72
C GLU A 116 24.41 19.31 -5.78
N ASP A 117 24.29 18.14 -6.41
CA ASP A 117 23.23 17.82 -7.39
C ASP A 117 21.82 17.84 -6.75
N GLU A 118 21.65 17.27 -5.55
CA GLU A 118 20.37 17.30 -4.82
C GLU A 118 20.00 18.72 -4.38
N GLN A 119 20.98 19.52 -3.96
CA GLN A 119 20.77 20.92 -3.59
C GLN A 119 20.37 21.77 -4.80
N LEU A 120 20.94 21.49 -5.98
CA LEU A 120 20.56 22.16 -7.22
C LEU A 120 19.12 21.81 -7.62
N GLN A 121 18.74 20.53 -7.53
CA GLN A 121 17.36 20.07 -7.80
C GLN A 121 16.35 20.72 -6.86
N LEU A 122 16.67 20.85 -5.57
CA LEU A 122 15.82 21.52 -4.57
C LEU A 122 15.72 23.03 -4.76
N SER A 123 16.56 23.62 -5.62
CA SER A 123 16.58 25.06 -5.92
C SER A 123 15.83 25.39 -7.22
N CYS A 124 15.38 24.38 -7.96
CA CYS A 124 14.62 24.55 -9.20
C CYS A 124 13.22 25.13 -8.94
N THR A 125 12.62 25.73 -9.97
CA THR A 125 11.24 26.21 -9.92
C THR A 125 10.27 25.04 -9.96
N ILE A 126 9.24 25.07 -9.10
CA ILE A 126 8.20 24.03 -9.07
C ILE A 126 7.45 23.99 -10.39
N ASP A 127 7.41 22.81 -10.99
CA ASP A 127 6.67 22.55 -12.23
C ASP A 127 5.26 22.00 -11.96
N LEU A 128 4.44 21.98 -13.00
CA LEU A 128 3.05 21.52 -12.89
C LEU A 128 2.96 20.00 -12.67
N GLU A 129 3.92 19.25 -13.18
CA GLU A 129 3.90 17.79 -13.12
C GLU A 129 4.22 17.30 -11.70
N GLU A 130 5.12 17.97 -10.98
CA GLU A 130 5.38 17.74 -9.55
C GLU A 130 4.11 17.93 -8.72
N VAL A 131 3.37 19.01 -8.98
CA VAL A 131 2.08 19.29 -8.30
C VAL A 131 1.03 18.24 -8.67
N LYS A 132 1.02 17.79 -9.93
CA LYS A 132 0.13 16.71 -10.40
C LYS A 132 0.45 15.40 -9.69
N ILE A 133 1.70 14.95 -9.71
CA ILE A 133 2.16 13.72 -9.05
C ILE A 133 1.81 13.76 -7.56
N ALA A 134 2.06 14.87 -6.88
CA ALA A 134 1.69 15.04 -5.48
C ALA A 134 0.17 14.89 -5.26
N THR A 135 -0.64 15.60 -6.06
CA THR A 135 -2.11 15.60 -5.97
C THR A 135 -2.71 14.20 -6.21
N PHE A 136 -2.21 13.52 -7.24
CA PHE A 136 -2.72 12.23 -7.69
C PHE A 136 -2.15 11.03 -6.90
N SER A 137 -1.04 11.22 -6.16
CA SER A 137 -0.56 10.23 -5.19
C SER A 137 -1.49 10.07 -3.98
N MET A 138 -2.33 11.07 -3.70
CA MET A 138 -3.27 11.05 -2.58
C MET A 138 -4.42 10.07 -2.82
N LYS A 139 -4.85 9.38 -1.75
CA LYS A 139 -6.06 8.55 -1.81
C LYS A 139 -7.29 9.46 -1.88
N GLY A 140 -8.06 9.37 -2.96
CA GLY A 140 -9.17 10.28 -3.26
C GLY A 140 -10.22 10.48 -2.14
N LEU A 141 -10.58 9.42 -1.41
CA LEU A 141 -11.62 9.45 -0.35
C LEU A 141 -11.04 9.65 1.06
N LYS A 142 -9.91 10.35 1.19
CA LYS A 142 -9.39 10.76 2.50
C LYS A 142 -10.27 11.85 3.10
N ALA A 143 -10.39 11.84 4.42
CA ALA A 143 -11.12 12.88 5.14
C ALA A 143 -10.51 14.27 4.83
N PRO A 144 -11.36 15.27 4.54
CA PRO A 144 -10.91 16.63 4.26
C PRO A 144 -10.44 17.34 5.54
N GLY A 145 -9.92 18.56 5.38
CA GLY A 145 -9.61 19.45 6.51
C GLY A 145 -10.86 20.22 6.94
N ASP A 146 -10.70 21.49 7.33
CA ASP A 146 -11.82 22.37 7.64
C ASP A 146 -12.52 22.91 6.37
N ASP A 147 -11.85 22.83 5.23
CA ASP A 147 -12.36 23.19 3.91
C ASP A 147 -13.43 22.23 3.36
N ASP A 148 -13.60 21.05 3.96
CA ASP A 148 -14.45 19.95 3.49
C ASP A 148 -14.13 19.45 2.06
N ILE A 149 -12.98 19.82 1.49
CA ILE A 149 -12.58 19.42 0.13
C ILE A 149 -11.66 18.19 0.16
N GLN A 150 -12.17 17.10 -0.41
CA GLN A 150 -11.45 15.83 -0.52
C GLN A 150 -10.44 15.83 -1.69
N PRO A 151 -9.36 15.03 -1.64
CA PRO A 151 -8.41 14.92 -2.75
C PRO A 151 -9.06 14.51 -4.08
N VAL A 152 -10.13 13.71 -4.06
CA VAL A 152 -10.86 13.31 -5.28
C VAL A 152 -11.45 14.49 -6.05
N PHE A 153 -11.75 15.61 -5.38
CA PHE A 153 -12.22 16.83 -6.05
C PHE A 153 -11.12 17.40 -6.95
N TYR A 154 -9.91 17.56 -6.42
CA TYR A 154 -8.76 18.07 -7.18
C TYR A 154 -8.37 17.12 -8.32
N GLN A 155 -8.43 15.81 -8.08
CA GLN A 155 -8.11 14.79 -9.08
C GLN A 155 -9.11 14.79 -10.25
N ARG A 156 -10.42 14.90 -9.97
CA ARG A 156 -11.46 14.87 -11.01
C ARG A 156 -11.63 16.18 -11.76
N ASN A 157 -11.29 17.31 -11.12
CA ASN A 157 -11.43 18.64 -11.70
C ASN A 157 -10.06 19.25 -12.03
N TRP A 158 -9.05 18.40 -12.29
CA TRP A 158 -7.66 18.81 -12.49
C TRP A 158 -7.52 19.92 -13.54
N ASP A 159 -8.20 19.78 -14.69
CA ASP A 159 -8.13 20.76 -15.78
C ASP A 159 -8.61 22.16 -15.38
N VAL A 160 -9.43 22.28 -14.34
CA VAL A 160 -9.94 23.55 -13.82
C VAL A 160 -9.05 24.11 -12.72
N VAL A 161 -8.52 23.24 -11.84
CA VAL A 161 -7.83 23.68 -10.61
C VAL A 161 -6.30 23.74 -10.73
N LYS A 162 -5.73 23.14 -11.78
CA LYS A 162 -4.27 22.96 -11.93
C LYS A 162 -3.47 24.25 -11.86
N ASP A 163 -3.93 25.29 -12.54
CA ASP A 163 -3.21 26.57 -12.62
C ASP A 163 -3.29 27.31 -11.28
N THR A 164 -4.48 27.37 -10.68
CA THR A 164 -4.67 27.95 -9.33
C THR A 164 -3.84 27.23 -8.27
N LEU A 165 -3.76 25.89 -8.34
CA LEU A 165 -2.98 25.10 -7.39
C LEU A 165 -1.48 25.29 -7.59
N LEU A 166 -1.02 25.38 -8.84
CA LEU A 166 0.38 25.67 -9.16
C LEU A 166 0.77 27.07 -8.67
N ASP A 167 -0.06 28.08 -8.90
CA ASP A 167 0.17 29.44 -8.44
C ASP A 167 0.21 29.51 -6.91
N PHE A 168 -0.71 28.83 -6.23
CA PHE A 168 -0.69 28.71 -4.77
C PHE A 168 0.64 28.13 -4.27
N VAL A 169 1.10 27.02 -4.86
CA VAL A 169 2.35 26.35 -4.48
C VAL A 169 3.56 27.23 -4.76
N ARG A 170 3.61 27.91 -5.92
CA ARG A 170 4.70 28.83 -6.29
C ARG A 170 4.75 30.07 -5.41
N MET A 171 3.60 30.68 -5.11
CA MET A 171 3.52 31.81 -4.19
C MET A 171 4.00 31.41 -2.81
N ALA A 172 3.58 30.24 -2.32
CA ALA A 172 4.05 29.72 -1.04
C ALA A 172 5.57 29.51 -1.04
N TRP A 173 6.12 28.94 -2.12
CA TRP A 173 7.56 28.74 -2.29
C TRP A 173 8.36 30.05 -2.32
N GLN A 174 7.89 31.03 -3.09
CA GLN A 174 8.56 32.31 -3.28
C GLN A 174 8.52 33.17 -2.02
N HIS A 175 7.36 33.24 -1.35
CA HIS A 175 7.14 34.10 -0.19
C HIS A 175 7.45 33.42 1.15
N ARG A 176 7.69 32.10 1.13
CA ARG A 176 8.00 31.29 2.31
C ARG A 176 6.89 31.32 3.37
N ARG A 177 5.64 31.52 2.91
CA ARG A 177 4.44 31.70 3.73
C ARG A 177 3.20 31.23 2.99
N VAL A 178 2.16 30.90 3.75
CA VAL A 178 0.80 30.67 3.25
C VAL A 178 -0.22 31.48 4.02
N ASP A 179 -1.41 31.57 3.45
CA ASP A 179 -2.58 32.06 4.16
C ASP A 179 -2.82 31.24 5.43
N LEU A 180 -3.07 31.93 6.54
CA LEU A 180 -3.32 31.32 7.84
C LEU A 180 -4.65 30.57 7.87
N ASP A 181 -5.61 30.92 7.00
CA ASP A 181 -6.87 30.19 6.90
C ASP A 181 -6.66 28.74 6.45
N ILE A 182 -5.59 28.46 5.71
CA ILE A 182 -5.22 27.11 5.28
C ILE A 182 -4.56 26.31 6.45
N LEU A 183 -4.08 27.01 7.48
CA LEU A 183 -3.40 26.45 8.66
C LEU A 183 -4.35 26.16 9.83
N LYS A 184 -5.63 25.94 9.54
CA LYS A 184 -6.61 25.45 10.52
C LYS A 184 -6.75 23.94 10.41
N ALA A 185 -6.87 23.27 11.55
CA ALA A 185 -6.94 21.82 11.57
C ALA A 185 -7.90 21.27 12.62
N HIS A 186 -8.58 20.19 12.25
CA HIS A 186 -9.49 19.48 13.13
C HIS A 186 -8.80 18.25 13.75
N MET A 187 -8.69 18.19 15.07
CA MET A 187 -8.19 17.04 15.80
C MET A 187 -9.34 16.07 16.14
N VAL A 188 -9.27 14.88 15.57
CA VAL A 188 -10.20 13.77 15.82
C VAL A 188 -9.53 12.71 16.69
N LEU A 189 -10.23 12.23 17.71
CA LEU A 189 -9.71 11.24 18.66
C LEU A 189 -10.12 9.81 18.25
N ILE A 190 -9.13 8.97 17.92
CA ILE A 190 -9.35 7.56 17.56
C ILE A 190 -8.91 6.65 18.71
N PRO A 191 -9.77 5.75 19.22
CA PRO A 191 -9.39 4.87 20.32
C PRO A 191 -8.29 3.88 19.92
N LYS A 192 -7.22 3.80 20.72
CA LYS A 192 -6.09 2.86 20.52
C LYS A 192 -6.46 1.43 20.93
N ASN A 193 -7.42 1.29 21.85
CA ASN A 193 -7.87 0.01 22.37
C ASN A 193 -9.41 -0.07 22.33
N PRO A 194 -10.01 -1.27 22.43
CA PRO A 194 -11.47 -1.42 22.33
C PRO A 194 -12.28 -0.78 23.48
N ARG A 195 -11.63 -0.42 24.59
CA ARG A 195 -12.26 0.12 25.80
C ARG A 195 -11.36 1.22 26.37
N PRO A 196 -11.33 2.41 25.76
CA PRO A 196 -10.51 3.51 26.24
C PRO A 196 -11.09 4.03 27.57
N VAL A 197 -10.22 4.26 28.55
CA VAL A 197 -10.61 4.78 29.88
C VAL A 197 -10.01 6.17 30.10
N PHE A 198 -8.78 6.38 29.61
CA PHE A 198 -8.05 7.64 29.77
C PHE A 198 -7.88 8.37 28.44
N VAL A 199 -7.70 9.70 28.46
CA VAL A 199 -7.45 10.51 27.24
C VAL A 199 -6.22 9.99 26.47
N LYS A 200 -5.18 9.51 27.17
CA LYS A 200 -3.99 8.88 26.56
C LYS A 200 -4.29 7.61 25.75
N ASP A 201 -5.44 6.96 25.98
CA ASP A 201 -5.90 5.80 25.22
C ASP A 201 -6.44 6.18 23.84
N PHE A 202 -6.58 7.48 23.56
CA PHE A 202 -6.92 7.99 22.25
C PHE A 202 -5.69 8.44 21.48
N ARG A 203 -5.73 8.25 20.16
CA ARG A 203 -4.77 8.75 19.20
C ARG A 203 -5.37 10.02 18.58
N PRO A 204 -4.75 11.20 18.79
CA PRO A 204 -5.19 12.40 18.11
C PRO A 204 -4.78 12.31 16.64
N ILE A 205 -5.71 12.46 15.71
CA ILE A 205 -5.47 12.58 14.28
C ILE A 205 -5.85 13.99 13.86
N THR A 206 -4.88 14.74 13.37
CA THR A 206 -5.05 16.08 12.83
C THR A 206 -5.47 15.99 11.37
N LEU A 207 -6.70 16.42 11.08
CA LEU A 207 -7.25 16.57 9.75
C LEU A 207 -6.84 17.94 9.21
N LEU A 208 -5.98 17.91 8.19
CA LEU A 208 -5.40 19.08 7.55
C LEU A 208 -6.04 19.32 6.18
N ASN A 209 -6.06 20.58 5.73
CA ASN A 209 -6.51 20.92 4.39
C ASN A 209 -5.68 20.23 3.32
N THR A 210 -6.33 19.87 2.22
CA THR A 210 -5.69 19.08 1.15
C THR A 210 -4.57 19.89 0.46
N SER A 211 -4.76 21.21 0.31
CA SER A 211 -3.73 22.15 -0.19
C SER A 211 -2.52 22.25 0.75
N TYR A 212 -2.75 22.31 2.07
CA TYR A 212 -1.67 22.28 3.07
C TYR A 212 -0.87 20.99 2.99
N LYS A 213 -1.52 19.83 2.87
CA LYS A 213 -0.84 18.52 2.80
C LYS A 213 0.14 18.40 1.63
N ILE A 214 -0.07 19.16 0.57
CA ILE A 214 0.83 19.23 -0.60
C ILE A 214 2.07 20.07 -0.25
N LEU A 215 1.87 21.14 0.51
CA LEU A 215 2.90 22.11 0.85
C LEU A 215 3.75 21.73 2.06
N SER A 216 3.13 21.08 3.06
CA SER A 216 3.77 20.75 4.32
C SER A 216 4.82 19.69 4.09
N LYS A 217 6.10 20.08 3.88
CA LYS A 217 7.21 19.12 3.77
C LYS A 217 8.61 19.58 4.28
N PHE A 218 8.87 19.57 5.60
CA PHE A 218 10.14 19.44 6.42
C PHE A 218 10.67 20.46 7.51
N PHE A 219 11.43 20.02 8.54
CA PHE A 219 11.75 20.73 9.81
C PHE A 219 13.05 21.55 9.84
N ARG A 220 13.10 22.70 10.54
CA ARG A 220 14.23 23.65 10.53
C ARG A 220 15.65 23.09 10.68
N GLU A 221 16.01 22.66 11.87
CA GLU A 221 17.42 22.44 12.22
C GLU A 221 17.96 21.17 11.58
N VAL A 222 17.13 20.13 11.57
CA VAL A 222 17.40 18.88 10.86
C VAL A 222 17.56 19.17 9.37
N LEU A 223 16.72 20.02 8.78
CA LEU A 223 16.87 20.38 7.38
C LEU A 223 18.11 21.22 7.08
N ILE A 224 18.41 22.22 7.91
CA ILE A 224 19.64 23.01 7.78
C ILE A 224 20.86 22.08 7.85
N PHE A 225 20.83 21.15 8.80
CA PHE A 225 21.85 20.14 8.98
C PHE A 225 22.01 19.22 7.75
N PHE A 226 20.91 18.78 7.13
CA PHE A 226 20.94 18.05 5.84
C PHE A 226 21.26 18.97 4.64
N HIS A 227 21.59 20.24 4.85
CA HIS A 227 21.91 21.25 3.84
C HIS A 227 20.76 21.50 2.86
N ILE A 228 19.53 21.37 3.35
CA ILE A 228 18.35 21.72 2.56
C ILE A 228 18.25 23.26 2.45
N PRO A 229 17.93 23.80 1.27
CA PRO A 229 17.84 25.24 1.04
C PRO A 229 16.98 26.00 2.06
N MET A 230 17.45 27.18 2.50
CA MET A 230 16.84 27.94 3.60
C MET A 230 15.41 28.43 3.29
N ASN A 231 15.09 28.66 2.01
CA ASN A 231 13.73 28.99 1.58
C ASN A 231 12.72 27.88 1.92
N ILE A 232 13.11 26.62 1.73
CA ILE A 232 12.30 25.45 2.04
C ILE A 232 12.10 25.39 3.55
N VAL A 233 13.20 25.45 4.28
CA VAL A 233 13.25 25.46 5.74
C VAL A 233 12.28 26.48 6.34
N GLU A 234 12.34 27.73 5.89
CA GLU A 234 11.49 28.81 6.41
C GLU A 234 10.00 28.57 6.12
N LEU A 235 9.66 28.11 4.91
CA LEU A 235 8.28 27.83 4.51
C LEU A 235 7.64 26.77 5.39
N ILE A 236 8.35 25.68 5.67
CA ILE A 236 7.76 24.61 6.46
C ILE A 236 7.69 25.00 7.93
N MET A 237 8.71 25.67 8.46
CA MET A 237 8.65 26.15 9.83
C MET A 237 7.51 27.14 10.02
N PHE A 238 7.23 27.98 9.02
CA PHE A 238 6.02 28.78 9.01
C PHE A 238 4.76 27.89 9.11
N CYS A 239 4.66 26.84 8.30
CA CYS A 239 3.52 25.91 8.28
C CYS A 239 3.31 25.12 9.58
N VAL A 240 4.38 24.68 10.25
CA VAL A 240 4.30 23.89 11.49
C VAL A 240 4.08 24.79 12.71
N SER A 241 4.66 25.99 12.73
CA SER A 241 4.57 26.91 13.88
C SER A 241 3.30 27.76 13.89
N ASN A 242 2.57 27.90 12.77
CA ASN A 242 1.38 28.75 12.69
C ASN A 242 0.07 27.98 12.55
N ILE A 243 0.06 26.70 12.92
CA ILE A 243 -1.15 25.87 12.83
C ILE A 243 -2.06 26.04 14.04
N ASP A 244 -3.34 26.31 13.81
CA ASP A 244 -4.36 26.36 14.86
C ASP A 244 -5.15 25.05 14.88
N ILE A 245 -5.09 24.34 16.00
CA ILE A 245 -5.76 23.05 16.18
C ILE A 245 -7.04 23.25 16.97
N VAL A 246 -8.13 22.71 16.44
CA VAL A 246 -9.41 22.61 17.15
C VAL A 246 -9.76 21.15 17.40
N VAL A 247 -10.09 20.81 18.64
CA VAL A 247 -10.54 19.45 18.99
C VAL A 247 -12.01 19.29 18.61
N LEU A 248 -12.31 18.27 17.80
CA LEU A 248 -13.68 17.82 17.54
C LEU A 248 -14.12 16.87 18.63
N TRP A 249 -15.06 17.32 19.47
CA TRP A 249 -15.61 16.52 20.57
C TRP A 249 -17.12 16.43 20.42
N ASN A 250 -17.66 15.22 20.25
CA ASN A 250 -19.10 15.02 20.01
C ASN A 250 -19.68 15.84 18.85
N TRP A 251 -18.90 16.08 17.78
CA TRP A 251 -19.26 16.96 16.65
C TRP A 251 -19.34 18.45 16.98
N GLU A 252 -18.96 18.85 18.20
CA GLU A 252 -18.75 20.25 18.56
C GLU A 252 -17.29 20.64 18.37
N ILE A 253 -17.11 21.86 17.86
CA ILE A 253 -15.82 22.53 17.67
C ILE A 253 -15.46 23.18 19.01
N LEU A 254 -14.39 22.70 19.66
CA LEU A 254 -13.92 23.24 20.93
C LEU A 254 -12.98 24.45 20.74
N LEU A 255 -12.40 24.96 21.83
CA LEU A 255 -11.45 26.06 21.79
C LEU A 255 -10.20 25.69 21.01
N ALA A 256 -9.78 26.58 20.10
CA ALA A 256 -8.54 26.44 19.35
C ALA A 256 -7.33 26.61 20.27
N PHE A 257 -6.26 25.87 19.96
CA PHE A 257 -4.95 26.08 20.57
C PHE A 257 -3.86 25.84 19.52
N ARG A 258 -2.70 26.47 19.72
CA ARG A 258 -1.53 26.31 18.86
C ARG A 258 -0.52 25.37 19.53
N PRO A 259 -0.09 24.28 18.87
CA PRO A 259 0.94 23.41 19.42
C PRO A 259 2.31 24.10 19.34
N GLU A 260 3.11 23.95 20.39
CA GLU A 260 4.49 24.47 20.46
C GLU A 260 5.53 23.36 20.23
N ARG A 261 5.12 22.09 20.31
CA ARG A 261 5.94 20.91 20.00
C ARG A 261 5.11 19.76 19.43
N GLY A 262 5.82 18.77 18.88
CA GLY A 262 5.24 17.53 18.38
C GLY A 262 4.81 17.61 16.92
N LEU A 263 4.88 16.47 16.25
CA LEU A 263 4.51 16.34 14.85
C LEU A 263 3.02 16.00 14.69
N LEU A 264 2.40 16.53 13.66
CA LEU A 264 0.96 16.41 13.42
C LEU A 264 0.62 15.02 12.91
N GLN A 265 -0.18 14.26 13.66
CA GLN A 265 -0.55 12.91 13.23
C GLN A 265 -1.61 12.96 12.13
N GLY A 266 -1.25 12.56 10.92
CA GLY A 266 -2.14 12.64 9.75
C GLY A 266 -1.61 13.57 8.66
N ASP A 267 -0.61 14.37 8.99
CA ASP A 267 0.23 15.10 8.05
C ASP A 267 1.12 14.12 7.24
N PRO A 268 1.13 14.20 5.90
CA PRO A 268 2.01 13.39 5.06
C PRO A 268 3.50 13.58 5.35
N LEU A 269 3.90 14.74 5.88
CA LEU A 269 5.29 15.05 6.17
C LEU A 269 5.77 14.47 7.49
N SER A 270 4.97 14.60 8.54
CA SER A 270 5.33 14.20 9.90
C SER A 270 6.08 12.86 10.03
N PRO A 271 5.75 11.78 9.29
CA PRO A 271 6.54 10.54 9.30
C PRO A 271 7.99 10.70 8.83
N TYR A 272 8.24 11.47 7.77
CA TYR A 272 9.58 11.66 7.23
C TYR A 272 10.44 12.54 8.13
N LEU A 273 9.83 13.56 8.74
CA LEU A 273 10.48 14.37 9.77
C LEU A 273 11.00 13.52 10.91
N PHE A 274 10.13 12.65 11.41
CA PHE A 274 10.45 11.76 12.48
C PHE A 274 11.60 10.83 12.08
N ILE A 275 11.59 10.30 10.85
CA ILE A 275 12.67 9.45 10.35
C ILE A 275 14.00 10.21 10.31
N LEU A 276 14.05 11.46 9.84
CA LEU A 276 15.31 12.22 9.83
C LEU A 276 15.87 12.45 11.24
N VAL A 277 15.01 12.75 12.21
CA VAL A 277 15.42 12.87 13.62
C VAL A 277 15.94 11.53 14.15
N MET A 278 15.26 10.42 13.82
CA MET A 278 15.72 9.09 14.22
C MET A 278 17.02 8.69 13.51
N GLU A 279 17.26 9.12 12.28
CA GLU A 279 18.52 8.89 11.56
C GLU A 279 19.71 9.49 12.34
N SER A 280 19.52 10.64 12.99
CA SER A 280 20.53 11.21 13.88
C SER A 280 20.92 10.24 15.01
N LEU A 281 19.97 9.52 15.61
CA LEU A 281 20.26 8.48 16.61
C LEU A 281 21.01 7.29 16.01
N SER A 282 20.64 6.86 14.79
CA SER A 282 21.36 5.78 14.07
C SER A 282 22.84 6.10 13.95
N HIS A 283 23.15 7.32 13.52
CA HIS A 283 24.52 7.79 13.37
C HIS A 283 25.27 7.94 14.69
N MET A 284 24.65 8.50 15.73
CA MET A 284 25.28 8.54 17.06
C MET A 284 25.69 7.13 17.52
N ILE A 285 24.86 6.11 17.24
CA ILE A 285 25.18 4.71 17.53
C ILE A 285 26.32 4.22 16.62
N LEU A 286 26.28 4.48 15.31
CA LEU A 286 27.32 4.05 14.37
C LEU A 286 28.68 4.68 14.65
N GLU A 287 28.73 5.96 14.98
CA GLU A 287 29.96 6.65 15.39
C GLU A 287 30.57 6.00 16.64
N ASN A 288 29.75 5.68 17.64
CA ASN A 288 30.21 4.95 18.82
C ASN A 288 30.67 3.53 18.47
N VAL A 289 30.11 2.88 17.45
CA VAL A 289 30.58 1.58 16.93
C VAL A 289 31.94 1.72 16.23
N ASP A 290 32.11 2.74 15.39
CA ASP A 290 33.34 3.01 14.65
C ASP A 290 34.50 3.39 15.58
N LEU A 291 34.20 4.19 16.61
CA LEU A 291 35.11 4.50 17.73
C LEU A 291 35.36 3.31 18.67
N LYS A 292 34.73 2.17 18.43
CA LYS A 292 34.82 0.92 19.23
C LYS A 292 34.36 1.08 20.68
N LEU A 293 33.59 2.12 21.00
CA LEU A 293 32.95 2.33 22.29
C LEU A 293 31.74 1.40 22.45
N TRP A 294 30.94 1.29 21.39
CA TRP A 294 29.81 0.38 21.29
C TRP A 294 30.20 -0.91 20.57
N LYS A 295 30.06 -2.06 21.23
CA LYS A 295 30.35 -3.39 20.67
C LYS A 295 29.06 -4.02 20.09
N PRO A 296 28.90 -4.07 18.76
CA PRO A 296 27.73 -4.69 18.13
C PRO A 296 27.73 -6.22 18.27
N ILE A 297 26.58 -6.85 18.03
CA ILE A 297 26.42 -8.31 18.06
C ILE A 297 26.67 -8.92 16.68
N ASN A 298 27.58 -9.90 16.61
CA ASN A 298 27.83 -10.68 15.39
C ASN A 298 26.93 -11.91 15.29
N VAL A 299 26.20 -12.05 14.18
CA VAL A 299 25.28 -13.18 13.95
C VAL A 299 26.00 -14.49 13.61
N SER A 300 27.22 -14.41 13.10
CA SER A 300 28.17 -15.50 12.84
C SER A 300 29.61 -14.95 12.76
N GLN A 301 30.63 -15.80 12.89
CA GLN A 301 32.06 -15.40 12.84
C GLN A 301 32.45 -14.55 11.63
N SER A 302 31.79 -14.75 10.48
CA SER A 302 32.03 -14.02 9.23
C SER A 302 30.78 -13.27 8.74
N GLY A 303 29.80 -13.03 9.62
CA GLY A 303 28.54 -12.37 9.28
C GLY A 303 28.56 -10.88 9.65
N PRO A 304 27.58 -10.10 9.18
CA PRO A 304 27.46 -8.70 9.55
C PRO A 304 27.22 -8.53 11.06
N ALA A 305 27.72 -7.41 11.59
CA ALA A 305 27.51 -6.97 12.97
C ALA A 305 26.23 -6.10 13.06
N PHE A 306 25.51 -6.19 14.18
CA PHE A 306 24.28 -5.43 14.42
C PHE A 306 24.41 -4.60 15.69
N SER A 307 24.18 -3.29 15.57
CA SER A 307 24.05 -2.38 16.71
C SER A 307 22.59 -1.97 16.95
N HIS A 308 21.81 -1.75 15.89
CA HIS A 308 20.43 -1.31 16.01
C HIS A 308 19.54 -1.70 14.80
N LEU A 309 18.22 -1.69 14.99
CA LEU A 309 17.20 -1.78 13.94
C LEU A 309 16.06 -0.81 14.27
N PHE A 310 15.69 0.04 13.32
CA PHE A 310 14.62 1.01 13.48
C PHE A 310 13.40 0.66 12.63
N PHE A 311 12.21 0.89 13.19
CA PHE A 311 10.98 0.98 12.43
C PHE A 311 10.13 2.11 12.99
N ALA A 312 10.25 3.31 12.41
CA ALA A 312 9.75 4.53 13.02
C ALA A 312 10.19 4.61 14.50
N ASP A 313 9.25 4.66 15.45
CA ASP A 313 9.52 4.76 16.89
C ASP A 313 9.89 3.42 17.56
N ASP A 314 9.67 2.29 16.88
CA ASP A 314 9.98 0.95 17.40
C ASP A 314 11.48 0.61 17.22
N LEU A 315 12.24 0.83 18.29
CA LEU A 315 13.69 0.63 18.39
C LEU A 315 14.07 -0.79 18.87
N MET A 316 15.01 -1.45 18.19
CA MET A 316 15.80 -2.54 18.78
C MET A 316 17.28 -2.17 18.84
N LEU A 317 17.89 -2.37 20.01
CA LEU A 317 19.31 -2.17 20.24
C LEU A 317 20.00 -3.50 20.54
N PHE A 318 21.23 -3.65 20.06
CA PHE A 318 22.05 -4.84 20.16
C PHE A 318 23.46 -4.46 20.64
N ASN A 319 23.85 -4.99 21.79
CA ASN A 319 25.17 -4.79 22.37
C ASN A 319 25.62 -6.03 23.16
N VAL A 320 26.91 -6.09 23.49
CA VAL A 320 27.46 -7.12 24.37
C VAL A 320 26.94 -6.91 25.81
N ALA A 321 26.65 -8.00 26.53
CA ALA A 321 26.13 -7.96 27.90
C ALA A 321 27.23 -7.64 28.94
N GLU A 322 27.74 -6.41 28.90
CA GLU A 322 28.72 -5.85 29.84
C GLU A 322 28.24 -4.50 30.39
N GLU A 323 28.72 -4.10 31.56
CA GLU A 323 28.24 -2.90 32.27
C GLU A 323 28.66 -1.61 31.57
N ASP A 324 29.90 -1.56 31.06
CA ASP A 324 30.43 -0.48 30.20
C ASP A 324 29.55 -0.29 28.96
N GLN A 325 29.13 -1.40 28.33
CA GLN A 325 28.32 -1.36 27.12
C GLN A 325 26.90 -0.85 27.37
N VAL A 326 26.31 -1.17 28.52
CA VAL A 326 24.99 -0.63 28.90
C VAL A 326 25.09 0.85 29.28
N ALA A 327 26.19 1.26 29.91
CA ALA A 327 26.45 2.68 30.18
C ALA A 327 26.53 3.49 28.87
N VAL A 328 27.30 3.02 27.87
CA VAL A 328 27.37 3.66 26.55
C VAL A 328 25.99 3.78 25.90
N VAL A 329 25.16 2.74 25.96
CA VAL A 329 23.79 2.79 25.43
C VAL A 329 22.96 3.88 26.11
N ARG A 330 22.99 3.92 27.43
CA ARG A 330 22.26 4.90 28.23
C ARG A 330 22.74 6.31 27.92
N ASP A 331 24.03 6.52 27.80
CA ASP A 331 24.64 7.82 27.58
C ASP A 331 24.28 8.34 26.18
N VAL A 332 24.37 7.51 25.13
CA VAL A 332 23.92 7.85 23.76
C VAL A 332 22.43 8.21 23.73
N LEU A 333 21.57 7.42 24.38
CA LEU A 333 20.13 7.70 24.45
C LEU A 333 19.84 8.98 25.26
N SER A 334 20.61 9.25 26.32
CA SER A 334 20.50 10.45 27.13
C SER A 334 20.89 11.69 26.34
N ASP A 335 21.99 11.63 25.60
CA ASP A 335 22.49 12.75 24.80
C ASP A 335 21.54 13.04 23.63
N PHE A 336 21.04 12.00 22.97
CA PHE A 336 19.97 12.15 21.98
C PHE A 336 18.71 12.78 22.59
N SER A 337 18.33 12.37 23.80
CA SER A 337 17.16 12.90 24.50
C SER A 337 17.33 14.37 24.88
N LYS A 338 18.52 14.80 25.32
CA LYS A 338 18.85 16.20 25.61
C LYS A 338 18.84 17.07 24.36
N ALA A 339 19.30 16.52 23.23
CA ALA A 339 19.39 17.22 21.96
C ALA A 339 18.02 17.40 21.28
N PHE A 340 17.21 16.34 21.22
CA PHE A 340 15.96 16.34 20.43
C PHE A 340 14.68 16.36 21.27
N GLY A 341 14.76 16.28 22.60
CA GLY A 341 13.59 16.26 23.49
C GLY A 341 12.73 15.00 23.38
N LEU A 342 13.24 13.95 22.73
CA LEU A 342 12.58 12.65 22.61
C LEU A 342 12.99 11.75 23.78
N HIS A 343 12.02 11.07 24.39
CA HIS A 343 12.27 10.21 25.56
C HIS A 343 11.89 8.77 25.28
N VAL A 344 12.71 7.85 25.79
CA VAL A 344 12.42 6.41 25.76
C VAL A 344 11.29 6.11 26.73
N ASN A 345 10.30 5.36 26.27
CA ASN A 345 9.22 4.89 27.14
C ASN A 345 9.68 3.63 27.90
N LEU A 346 10.12 3.80 29.14
CA LEU A 346 10.63 2.69 29.97
C LEU A 346 9.55 1.64 30.27
N ASP A 347 8.28 2.03 30.43
CA ASP A 347 7.17 1.10 30.68
C ASP A 347 6.93 0.11 29.53
N LYS A 348 7.22 0.54 28.30
CA LYS A 348 7.11 -0.30 27.09
C LYS A 348 8.42 -1.00 26.74
N SER A 349 9.53 -0.52 27.29
CA SER A 349 10.86 -1.05 27.01
C SER A 349 11.05 -2.40 27.67
N LYS A 350 11.78 -3.29 27.01
CA LYS A 350 12.03 -4.65 27.48
C LYS A 350 13.47 -5.02 27.25
N LEU A 351 14.10 -5.61 28.27
CA LEU A 351 15.47 -6.08 28.19
C LEU A 351 15.46 -7.61 28.11
N TRP A 352 16.10 -8.15 27.08
CA TRP A 352 16.36 -9.58 26.96
C TRP A 352 17.87 -9.84 26.94
N ILE A 353 18.31 -10.78 27.75
CA ILE A 353 19.72 -11.17 27.88
C ILE A 353 19.86 -12.65 27.56
N SER A 354 20.97 -13.01 26.90
CA SER A 354 21.28 -14.40 26.57
C SER A 354 21.26 -15.29 27.83
N PRO A 355 20.66 -16.49 27.78
CA PRO A 355 20.69 -17.46 28.88
C PRO A 355 22.09 -17.92 29.30
N ASN A 356 23.12 -17.61 28.49
CA ASN A 356 24.51 -17.92 28.81
C ASN A 356 25.15 -16.92 29.79
N VAL A 357 24.48 -15.81 30.10
CA VAL A 357 24.96 -14.80 31.04
C VAL A 357 24.47 -15.15 32.46
N PRO A 358 25.32 -15.11 33.50
CA PRO A 358 24.88 -15.36 34.88
C PRO A 358 23.74 -14.43 35.31
N ASN A 359 22.73 -14.99 35.99
CA ASN A 359 21.53 -14.25 36.43
C ASN A 359 21.86 -13.01 37.28
N VAL A 360 22.91 -13.07 38.11
CA VAL A 360 23.36 -11.94 38.94
C VAL A 360 23.77 -10.76 38.04
N LYS A 361 24.55 -11.02 36.99
CA LYS A 361 24.95 -10.00 36.02
C LYS A 361 23.74 -9.47 35.25
N ALA A 362 22.83 -10.35 34.82
CA ALA A 362 21.61 -9.94 34.11
C ALA A 362 20.72 -8.99 34.95
N GLN A 363 20.58 -9.26 36.26
CA GLN A 363 19.86 -8.39 37.18
C GLN A 363 20.59 -7.05 37.40
N CYS A 364 21.91 -7.06 37.48
CA CYS A 364 22.70 -5.83 37.57
C CYS A 364 22.50 -4.94 36.34
N LEU A 365 22.61 -5.50 35.13
CA LEU A 365 22.41 -4.77 33.88
C LEU A 365 20.98 -4.19 33.78
N SER A 366 19.97 -4.97 34.19
CA SER A 366 18.57 -4.50 34.23
C SER A 366 18.36 -3.31 35.16
N ARG A 367 19.05 -3.28 36.32
CA ARG A 367 19.01 -2.13 37.23
C ARG A 367 19.73 -0.92 36.65
N LEU A 368 20.86 -1.13 35.95
CA LEU A 368 21.68 -0.06 35.39
C LEU A 368 20.96 0.71 34.26
N CYS A 369 20.14 0.01 33.47
CA CYS A 369 19.35 0.64 32.40
C CYS A 369 17.90 0.96 32.78
N GLU A 370 17.45 0.61 33.99
CA GLU A 370 16.06 0.79 34.46
C GLU A 370 14.99 0.09 33.58
N ILE A 371 15.39 -0.95 32.83
CA ILE A 371 14.49 -1.69 31.94
C ILE A 371 14.26 -3.09 32.52
N PRO A 372 13.00 -3.54 32.67
CA PRO A 372 12.70 -4.84 33.24
C PRO A 372 13.24 -5.99 32.37
N LEU A 373 13.89 -6.95 33.02
CA LEU A 373 14.34 -8.19 32.41
C LEU A 373 13.14 -9.08 32.05
N VAL A 374 13.07 -9.51 30.79
CA VAL A 374 12.03 -10.41 30.29
C VAL A 374 12.62 -11.71 29.75
N SER A 375 11.88 -12.81 29.89
CA SER A 375 12.25 -14.10 29.29
C SER A 375 12.07 -14.12 27.77
N GLU A 376 11.11 -13.33 27.25
CA GLU A 376 10.82 -13.18 25.83
C GLU A 376 10.43 -11.73 25.51
N LEU A 377 10.95 -11.17 24.41
CA LEU A 377 10.61 -9.81 23.96
C LEU A 377 9.13 -9.67 23.50
N GLY A 378 8.49 -10.79 23.15
CA GLY A 378 7.11 -10.83 22.67
C GLY A 378 7.01 -10.57 21.16
N THR A 379 6.09 -9.69 20.75
CA THR A 379 5.86 -9.37 19.33
C THR A 379 6.53 -8.06 18.94
N TYR A 380 7.20 -8.05 17.79
CA TYR A 380 7.72 -6.86 17.13
C TYR A 380 7.08 -6.70 15.76
N LEU A 381 6.52 -5.52 15.47
CA LEU A 381 5.73 -5.24 14.26
C LEU A 381 4.60 -6.25 14.01
N GLY A 382 4.08 -6.88 15.08
CA GLY A 382 3.05 -7.92 14.98
C GLY A 382 3.56 -9.33 14.65
N VAL A 383 4.87 -9.57 14.61
CA VAL A 383 5.48 -10.90 14.46
C VAL A 383 6.14 -11.31 15.78
N PRO A 384 5.91 -12.53 16.30
CA PRO A 384 6.54 -13.00 17.52
C PRO A 384 8.06 -13.20 17.33
N ILE A 385 8.88 -12.63 18.22
CA ILE A 385 10.31 -12.89 18.29
C ILE A 385 10.53 -14.22 19.03
N ILE A 386 11.02 -15.22 18.30
CA ILE A 386 11.12 -16.59 18.79
C ILE A 386 12.47 -16.80 19.50
N HIS A 387 12.43 -16.90 20.83
CA HIS A 387 13.61 -17.18 21.67
C HIS A 387 13.75 -18.68 22.01
N GLY A 388 12.65 -19.43 21.92
CA GLY A 388 12.57 -20.84 22.28
C GLY A 388 11.96 -21.74 21.21
N ARG A 389 11.42 -22.88 21.63
CA ARG A 389 10.73 -23.81 20.74
C ARG A 389 9.38 -23.23 20.33
N VAL A 390 9.11 -23.25 19.02
CA VAL A 390 7.80 -22.86 18.49
C VAL A 390 6.72 -23.83 18.99
N THR A 391 5.69 -23.31 19.64
CA THR A 391 4.54 -24.08 20.12
C THR A 391 3.25 -23.59 19.45
N LYS A 392 2.12 -24.27 19.70
CA LYS A 392 0.80 -23.80 19.24
C LYS A 392 0.45 -22.43 19.84
N ASN A 393 0.90 -22.16 21.07
CA ASN A 393 0.61 -20.91 21.77
C ASN A 393 1.35 -19.70 21.18
N THR A 394 2.48 -19.91 20.51
CA THR A 394 3.27 -18.85 19.86
C THR A 394 2.45 -18.00 18.88
N TYR A 395 1.44 -18.60 18.23
CA TYR A 395 0.60 -17.92 17.24
C TYR A 395 -0.86 -17.75 17.69
N LYS A 396 -1.16 -17.99 18.97
CA LYS A 396 -2.53 -17.90 19.49
C LYS A 396 -3.13 -16.51 19.27
N HIS A 397 -2.36 -15.45 19.52
CA HIS A 397 -2.82 -14.07 19.31
C HIS A 397 -3.26 -13.79 17.87
N MET A 398 -2.60 -14.38 16.86
CA MET A 398 -3.01 -14.25 15.46
C MET A 398 -4.36 -14.94 15.21
N ILE A 399 -4.53 -16.14 15.76
CA ILE A 399 -5.79 -16.90 15.69
C ILE A 399 -6.90 -16.09 16.38
N ASP A 400 -6.65 -15.57 17.57
CA ASP A 400 -7.61 -14.77 18.33
C ASP A 400 -8.03 -13.51 17.55
N ARG A 401 -7.11 -12.88 16.80
CA ARG A 401 -7.46 -11.77 15.89
C ARG A 401 -8.41 -12.19 14.77
N VAL A 402 -8.19 -13.36 14.17
CA VAL A 402 -9.09 -13.93 13.15
C VAL A 402 -10.46 -14.21 13.77
N LEU A 403 -10.51 -14.85 14.93
CA LEU A 403 -11.75 -15.18 15.65
C LEU A 403 -12.52 -13.93 16.11
N ASN A 404 -11.83 -12.92 16.65
CA ASN A 404 -12.43 -11.65 17.06
C ASN A 404 -12.99 -10.87 15.87
N ARG A 405 -12.32 -10.94 14.72
CA ARG A 405 -12.85 -10.33 13.49
C ARG A 405 -14.09 -11.07 13.00
N LEU A 406 -14.09 -12.40 13.09
CA LEU A 406 -15.25 -13.24 12.76
C LEU A 406 -16.45 -13.02 13.67
N SER A 407 -16.23 -12.89 14.98
CA SER A 407 -17.29 -12.69 15.97
C SER A 407 -17.96 -11.32 15.85
N SER A 408 -17.22 -10.32 15.36
CA SER A 408 -17.76 -8.98 15.09
C SER A 408 -18.82 -8.95 13.98
N TRP A 409 -18.88 -9.99 13.13
CA TRP A 409 -19.77 -10.04 11.99
C TRP A 409 -21.01 -10.88 12.24
N LYS A 410 -22.19 -10.30 11.97
CA LYS A 410 -23.45 -11.04 11.97
C LYS A 410 -23.52 -11.93 10.72
N GLY A 411 -22.75 -13.02 10.68
CA GLY A 411 -22.65 -13.91 9.51
C GLY A 411 -23.98 -14.49 9.01
N LYS A 412 -25.02 -14.51 9.86
CA LYS A 412 -26.41 -14.84 9.48
C LYS A 412 -27.07 -13.85 8.51
N VAL A 413 -26.57 -12.62 8.41
CA VAL A 413 -27.10 -11.56 7.54
C VAL A 413 -26.36 -11.52 6.18
N LEU A 414 -25.29 -12.31 6.04
CA LEU A 414 -24.46 -12.33 4.84
C LEU A 414 -24.80 -13.51 3.93
N SER A 415 -24.90 -13.23 2.64
CA SER A 415 -24.97 -14.28 1.60
C SER A 415 -23.67 -15.09 1.55
N TYR A 416 -23.71 -16.28 0.95
CA TYR A 416 -22.51 -17.10 0.74
C TYR A 416 -21.43 -16.36 -0.04
N ALA A 417 -21.81 -15.57 -1.04
CA ALA A 417 -20.89 -14.71 -1.78
C ALA A 417 -20.25 -13.65 -0.86
N GLY A 418 -21.04 -12.99 -0.02
CA GLY A 418 -20.54 -12.03 0.97
C GLY A 418 -19.56 -12.66 1.96
N ARG A 419 -19.89 -13.85 2.50
CA ARG A 419 -19.00 -14.60 3.40
C ARG A 419 -17.70 -14.99 2.71
N ARG A 420 -17.76 -15.49 1.48
CA ARG A 420 -16.58 -15.82 0.66
C ARG A 420 -15.69 -14.59 0.47
N THR A 421 -16.27 -13.45 0.08
CA THR A 421 -15.52 -12.20 -0.12
C THR A 421 -14.80 -11.80 1.16
N LEU A 422 -15.47 -11.87 2.31
CA LEU A 422 -14.86 -11.53 3.59
C LEU A 422 -13.76 -12.50 4.04
N VAL A 423 -13.92 -13.81 3.78
CA VAL A 423 -12.85 -14.79 3.98
C VAL A 423 -11.62 -14.37 3.17
N GLN A 424 -11.83 -14.02 1.90
CA GLN A 424 -10.75 -13.67 0.99
C GLN A 424 -10.08 -12.32 1.31
N SER A 425 -10.85 -11.27 1.59
CA SER A 425 -10.34 -9.90 1.76
C SER A 425 -9.78 -9.63 3.15
N THR A 426 -10.24 -10.37 4.17
CA THR A 426 -9.99 -10.01 5.57
C THR A 426 -9.41 -11.17 6.37
N LEU A 427 -10.02 -12.36 6.32
CA LEU A 427 -9.55 -13.46 7.17
C LEU A 427 -8.24 -14.05 6.66
N ASN A 428 -8.16 -14.26 5.33
CA ASN A 428 -6.95 -14.73 4.68
C ASN A 428 -5.84 -13.69 4.71
N SER A 429 -6.13 -12.39 4.87
CA SER A 429 -5.13 -11.33 4.88
C SER A 429 -4.45 -11.11 6.24
N ILE A 430 -5.16 -11.33 7.35
CA ILE A 430 -4.60 -11.23 8.72
C ILE A 430 -3.31 -12.06 8.89
N PRO A 431 -3.23 -13.35 8.52
CA PRO A 431 -2.04 -14.16 8.72
C PRO A 431 -0.93 -13.88 7.69
N ILE A 432 -1.20 -13.17 6.59
CA ILE A 432 -0.22 -12.97 5.49
C ILE A 432 1.07 -12.38 6.01
N TYR A 433 0.99 -11.33 6.84
CA TYR A 433 2.18 -10.65 7.34
C TYR A 433 3.13 -11.60 8.09
N THR A 434 2.60 -12.44 8.98
CA THR A 434 3.39 -13.43 9.71
C THR A 434 3.82 -14.62 8.83
N MET A 435 2.98 -15.02 7.86
CA MET A 435 3.30 -16.06 6.89
C MET A 435 4.42 -15.66 5.92
N GLN A 436 4.73 -14.36 5.78
CA GLN A 436 5.84 -13.90 4.95
C GLN A 436 7.21 -14.13 5.61
N SER A 437 7.28 -14.19 6.94
CA SER A 437 8.55 -14.32 7.69
C SER A 437 8.71 -15.67 8.39
N THR A 438 7.61 -16.37 8.70
CA THR A 438 7.64 -17.61 9.48
C THR A 438 6.84 -18.72 8.83
N LEU A 439 7.36 -19.95 8.96
CA LEU A 439 6.62 -21.15 8.60
C LEU A 439 5.77 -21.59 9.78
N LEU A 440 4.46 -21.39 9.66
CA LEU A 440 3.50 -21.75 10.69
C LEU A 440 3.43 -23.27 10.88
N PRO A 441 3.25 -23.76 12.13
CA PRO A 441 2.96 -25.16 12.39
C PRO A 441 1.72 -25.62 11.62
N VAL A 442 1.73 -26.86 11.12
CA VAL A 442 0.61 -27.43 10.35
C VAL A 442 -0.70 -27.35 11.13
N SER A 443 -0.66 -27.55 12.46
CA SER A 443 -1.86 -27.41 13.31
C SER A 443 -2.45 -25.99 13.31
N VAL A 444 -1.61 -24.95 13.21
CA VAL A 444 -2.07 -23.55 13.14
C VAL A 444 -2.71 -23.30 11.77
N CYS A 445 -2.10 -23.77 10.69
CA CYS A 445 -2.69 -23.68 9.36
C CYS A 445 -4.04 -24.39 9.28
N ASN A 446 -4.13 -25.61 9.82
CA ASN A 446 -5.37 -26.38 9.84
C ASN A 446 -6.46 -25.68 10.64
N HIS A 447 -6.11 -25.02 11.75
CA HIS A 447 -7.05 -24.25 12.55
C HIS A 447 -7.56 -23.01 11.82
N LEU A 448 -6.69 -22.28 11.11
CA LEU A 448 -7.09 -21.15 10.26
C LEU A 448 -8.05 -21.60 9.15
N ASP A 449 -7.72 -22.70 8.46
CA ASP A 449 -8.57 -23.30 7.44
C ASP A 449 -9.92 -23.75 8.02
N GLN A 450 -9.94 -24.30 9.24
CA GLN A 450 -11.14 -24.66 9.97
C GLN A 450 -12.02 -23.43 10.27
N CYS A 451 -11.45 -22.35 10.82
CA CYS A 451 -12.19 -21.10 11.09
C CYS A 451 -12.82 -20.53 9.82
N ASN A 452 -12.05 -20.48 8.73
CA ASN A 452 -12.51 -20.00 7.42
C ASN A 452 -13.66 -20.87 6.87
N ARG A 453 -13.51 -22.19 6.96
CA ARG A 453 -14.53 -23.15 6.51
C ARG A 453 -15.81 -23.05 7.34
N ASN A 454 -15.69 -23.01 8.66
CA ASN A 454 -16.83 -22.88 9.57
C ASN A 454 -17.61 -21.58 9.30
N PHE A 455 -16.90 -20.47 9.12
CA PHE A 455 -17.53 -19.19 8.83
C PHE A 455 -18.25 -19.18 7.48
N LEU A 456 -17.63 -19.75 6.43
CA LEU A 456 -18.24 -19.84 5.11
C LEU A 456 -19.62 -20.54 5.17
N TRP A 457 -19.68 -21.70 5.83
CA TRP A 457 -20.88 -22.53 5.90
C TRP A 457 -21.91 -22.04 6.92
N SER A 458 -21.49 -21.75 8.16
CA SER A 458 -22.42 -21.48 9.27
C SER A 458 -22.62 -19.99 9.58
N GLY A 459 -21.77 -19.12 9.04
CA GLY A 459 -21.70 -17.71 9.45
C GLY A 459 -21.17 -17.51 10.87
N LYS A 460 -20.66 -18.57 11.52
CA LYS A 460 -19.99 -18.56 12.83
C LYS A 460 -18.64 -19.28 12.73
N ALA A 461 -17.66 -18.87 13.53
CA ALA A 461 -16.34 -19.50 13.55
C ALA A 461 -16.32 -20.83 14.33
N ASP A 462 -17.11 -20.91 15.41
CA ASP A 462 -16.96 -21.98 16.42
C ASP A 462 -17.93 -23.16 16.27
N ASN A 463 -18.92 -23.06 15.37
CA ASN A 463 -19.90 -24.13 15.18
C ASN A 463 -19.47 -25.10 14.07
N SER A 464 -19.32 -26.37 14.44
CA SER A 464 -19.24 -27.51 13.52
C SER A 464 -20.58 -27.73 12.82
N TYR A 465 -20.86 -26.94 11.78
CA TYR A 465 -21.97 -27.22 10.87
C TYR A 465 -21.50 -28.19 9.79
N GLY A 466 -22.36 -29.12 9.36
CA GLY A 466 -22.06 -30.06 8.29
C GLY A 466 -21.55 -29.35 7.03
N HIS A 467 -20.35 -29.67 6.60
CA HIS A 467 -19.75 -29.08 5.42
C HIS A 467 -20.17 -29.87 4.17
N LEU A 468 -20.91 -29.23 3.27
CA LEU A 468 -21.44 -29.90 2.07
C LEU A 468 -20.36 -30.23 1.02
N VAL A 469 -19.24 -29.49 1.02
CA VAL A 469 -18.13 -29.69 0.08
C VAL A 469 -16.80 -29.74 0.84
N SER A 470 -15.86 -30.55 0.34
CA SER A 470 -14.50 -30.62 0.89
C SER A 470 -13.78 -29.28 0.75
N TRP A 471 -12.94 -28.96 1.74
CA TRP A 471 -12.14 -27.72 1.70
C TRP A 471 -11.18 -27.71 0.49
N ASP A 472 -10.67 -28.88 0.13
CA ASP A 472 -9.78 -29.09 -1.01
C ASP A 472 -10.41 -28.66 -2.33
N ARG A 473 -11.67 -29.04 -2.57
CA ARG A 473 -12.42 -28.64 -3.76
C ARG A 473 -12.79 -27.15 -3.73
N ILE A 474 -13.15 -26.63 -2.56
CA ILE A 474 -13.42 -25.19 -2.37
C ILE A 474 -12.18 -24.35 -2.69
N CYS A 475 -10.99 -24.81 -2.32
CA CYS A 475 -9.74 -24.10 -2.52
C CYS A 475 -9.14 -24.18 -3.94
N GLN A 476 -9.79 -24.89 -4.86
CA GLN A 476 -9.37 -24.90 -6.26
C GLN A 476 -9.61 -23.54 -6.93
N SER A 477 -8.94 -23.31 -8.06
CA SER A 477 -9.17 -22.13 -8.90
C SER A 477 -10.63 -22.11 -9.37
N LYS A 478 -11.15 -20.91 -9.68
CA LYS A 478 -12.51 -20.78 -10.25
C LYS A 478 -12.67 -21.59 -11.54
N GLY A 479 -11.63 -21.61 -12.39
CA GLY A 479 -11.63 -22.40 -13.63
C GLY A 479 -11.72 -23.91 -13.41
N ASN A 480 -11.24 -24.40 -12.27
CA ASN A 480 -11.33 -25.81 -11.90
C ASN A 480 -12.56 -26.12 -11.01
N GLY A 481 -13.56 -25.23 -10.97
CA GLY A 481 -14.79 -25.44 -10.20
C GLY A 481 -14.69 -25.13 -8.70
N GLY A 482 -13.61 -24.48 -8.25
CA GLY A 482 -13.44 -24.03 -6.87
C GLY A 482 -13.90 -22.58 -6.61
N LEU A 483 -13.81 -22.15 -5.35
CA LEU A 483 -14.13 -20.78 -4.93
C LEU A 483 -12.89 -19.89 -4.83
N GLY A 484 -11.74 -20.28 -5.40
CA GLY A 484 -10.53 -19.45 -5.42
C GLY A 484 -10.03 -19.01 -4.04
N LEU A 485 -10.47 -19.68 -2.97
CA LEU A 485 -9.92 -19.54 -1.63
C LEU A 485 -8.61 -20.33 -1.58
N ARG A 486 -7.66 -19.94 -0.73
CA ARG A 486 -6.36 -20.62 -0.66
C ARG A 486 -6.21 -21.28 0.70
N LYS A 487 -5.69 -22.51 0.72
CA LYS A 487 -5.32 -23.18 1.97
C LYS A 487 -4.23 -22.40 2.68
N ALA A 488 -4.33 -22.26 4.00
CA ALA A 488 -3.37 -21.51 4.81
C ALA A 488 -1.94 -22.02 4.63
N ARG A 489 -1.75 -23.35 4.61
CA ARG A 489 -0.41 -23.97 4.48
C ARG A 489 0.26 -23.69 3.13
N GLN A 490 -0.51 -23.78 2.05
CA GLN A 490 0.00 -23.52 0.69
C GLN A 490 0.31 -22.04 0.52
N SER A 491 -0.56 -21.16 1.01
CA SER A 491 -0.31 -19.71 1.05
C SER A 491 0.96 -19.36 1.83
N ASN A 492 1.20 -20.00 2.98
CA ASN A 492 2.39 -19.77 3.77
C ASN A 492 3.68 -20.20 3.05
N LEU A 493 3.69 -21.38 2.43
CA LEU A 493 4.84 -21.83 1.63
C LEU A 493 5.10 -20.91 0.43
N ALA A 494 4.04 -20.49 -0.26
CA ALA A 494 4.16 -19.56 -1.39
C ALA A 494 4.69 -18.18 -0.96
N LEU A 495 4.22 -17.64 0.16
CA LEU A 495 4.71 -16.37 0.71
C LEU A 495 6.17 -16.47 1.18
N LEU A 496 6.57 -17.60 1.75
CA LEU A 496 7.96 -17.85 2.14
C LEU A 496 8.87 -18.11 0.94
N ALA A 497 8.34 -18.52 -0.21
CA ALA A 497 9.12 -18.73 -1.43
C ALA A 497 9.76 -17.43 -1.98
N LYS A 498 9.53 -16.28 -1.33
CA LYS A 498 10.41 -15.10 -1.40
C LYS A 498 11.89 -15.41 -1.09
N THR A 499 12.19 -16.56 -0.49
CA THR A 499 13.54 -17.17 -0.44
C THR A 499 14.20 -17.31 -1.81
N TRP A 500 13.46 -17.19 -2.91
CA TRP A 500 13.99 -16.98 -4.25
C TRP A 500 15.10 -15.91 -4.28
N LYS A 501 14.98 -14.86 -3.47
CA LYS A 501 16.01 -13.82 -3.29
C LYS A 501 17.38 -14.38 -2.88
N LEU A 502 17.42 -15.45 -2.10
CA LEU A 502 18.65 -16.17 -1.74
C LEU A 502 19.21 -16.96 -2.92
N HIS A 503 18.34 -17.44 -3.81
CA HIS A 503 18.75 -18.17 -5.01
C HIS A 503 19.36 -17.23 -6.06
N ILE A 504 18.73 -16.09 -6.32
CA ILE A 504 19.22 -15.05 -7.26
C ILE A 504 20.30 -14.14 -6.64
N ARG A 505 20.70 -14.37 -5.39
CA ARG A 505 21.69 -13.58 -4.64
C ARG A 505 21.40 -12.07 -4.64
N GLN A 506 20.13 -11.69 -4.50
CA GLN A 506 19.76 -10.28 -4.35
C GLN A 506 20.49 -9.67 -3.15
N SER A 507 21.11 -8.51 -3.30
CA SER A 507 21.78 -7.78 -2.22
C SER A 507 20.76 -7.25 -1.22
N SER A 508 20.79 -7.79 0.01
CA SER A 508 20.04 -7.28 1.16
C SER A 508 20.67 -7.79 2.44
N LEU A 509 20.51 -7.06 3.55
CA LEU A 509 21.04 -7.49 4.85
C LEU A 509 20.55 -8.89 5.24
N CYS A 510 19.27 -9.17 4.97
CA CYS A 510 18.66 -10.47 5.22
C CYS A 510 19.32 -11.60 4.41
N THR A 511 19.53 -11.39 3.11
CA THR A 511 20.17 -12.40 2.24
C THR A 511 21.63 -12.61 2.62
N GLU A 512 22.34 -11.54 3.01
CA GLU A 512 23.72 -11.62 3.47
C GLU A 512 23.85 -12.45 4.76
N ILE A 513 22.98 -12.24 5.76
CA ILE A 513 22.96 -13.04 7.00
C ILE A 513 22.80 -14.52 6.68
N PHE A 514 21.80 -14.88 5.88
CA PHE A 514 21.55 -16.29 5.54
C PHE A 514 22.70 -16.88 4.71
N GLN A 515 23.28 -16.07 3.82
CA GLN A 515 24.41 -16.46 2.99
C GLN A 515 25.65 -16.78 3.83
N LYS A 516 26.04 -15.89 4.75
CA LYS A 516 27.22 -16.05 5.61
C LYS A 516 27.00 -17.12 6.68
N LYS A 517 25.83 -17.14 7.32
CA LYS A 517 25.55 -18.05 8.45
C LYS A 517 25.27 -19.50 8.03
N TYR A 518 24.46 -19.71 7.00
CA TYR A 518 23.96 -21.05 6.65
C TYR A 518 24.49 -21.57 5.32
N LEU A 519 24.50 -20.74 4.28
CA LEU A 519 24.85 -21.21 2.93
C LEU A 519 26.37 -21.32 2.70
N LYS A 520 27.16 -20.42 3.29
CA LYS A 520 28.63 -20.39 3.17
C LYS A 520 29.11 -20.55 1.71
N GLY A 521 28.47 -19.81 0.80
CA GLY A 521 28.78 -19.85 -0.65
C GLY A 521 27.98 -20.88 -1.46
N ARG A 522 27.29 -21.83 -0.82
CA ARG A 522 26.54 -22.88 -1.52
C ARG A 522 25.20 -22.36 -2.08
N PRO A 523 24.72 -22.90 -3.22
CA PRO A 523 23.39 -22.58 -3.72
C PRO A 523 22.28 -22.99 -2.75
N PHE A 524 21.28 -22.13 -2.56
CA PHE A 524 20.16 -22.39 -1.64
C PHE A 524 19.42 -23.70 -1.93
N VAL A 525 19.18 -24.04 -3.20
CA VAL A 525 18.43 -25.25 -3.60
C VAL A 525 19.13 -26.54 -3.16
N ASN A 526 20.46 -26.52 -3.06
CA ASN A 526 21.29 -27.66 -2.67
C ASN A 526 21.60 -27.66 -1.17
N SER A 527 21.03 -26.73 -0.40
CA SER A 527 21.29 -26.63 1.03
C SER A 527 20.51 -27.68 1.84
N THR A 528 21.18 -28.19 2.88
CA THR A 528 20.61 -29.12 3.85
C THR A 528 20.65 -28.51 5.25
N SER A 529 19.76 -28.95 6.13
CA SER A 529 19.80 -28.53 7.54
C SER A 529 20.95 -29.26 8.24
N SER A 530 21.95 -28.51 8.72
CA SER A 530 22.81 -29.00 9.81
C SER A 530 21.99 -29.02 11.11
N GLY A 531 22.34 -29.92 12.04
CA GLY A 531 21.48 -30.27 13.20
C GLY A 531 20.93 -29.06 13.99
N ARG A 532 21.80 -28.20 14.54
CA ARG A 532 21.38 -26.98 15.26
C ARG A 532 21.21 -25.80 14.28
N CYS A 533 20.01 -25.64 13.74
CA CYS A 533 19.62 -24.47 12.96
C CYS A 533 18.37 -23.77 13.51
N SER A 534 18.14 -22.50 13.15
CA SER A 534 16.99 -21.73 13.62
C SER A 534 15.66 -22.26 13.04
N SER A 535 14.55 -22.02 13.75
CA SER A 535 13.21 -22.35 13.26
C SER A 535 12.92 -21.65 11.92
N THR A 536 13.35 -20.39 11.79
CA THR A 536 13.28 -19.61 10.55
C THR A 536 14.00 -20.31 9.42
N TRP A 537 15.27 -20.70 9.60
CA TRP A 537 16.04 -21.41 8.56
C TRP A 537 15.39 -22.73 8.14
N ARG A 538 14.93 -23.53 9.11
CA ARG A 538 14.19 -24.77 8.81
C ARG A 538 12.92 -24.50 8.02
N GLY A 539 12.21 -23.41 8.32
CA GLY A 539 11.03 -22.98 7.57
C GLY A 539 11.36 -22.61 6.13
N LEU A 540 12.41 -21.80 5.94
CA LEU A 540 12.87 -21.39 4.61
C LEU A 540 13.30 -22.61 3.77
N LEU A 541 14.01 -23.57 4.34
CA LEU A 541 14.41 -24.80 3.63
C LEU A 541 13.23 -25.58 3.02
N GLN A 542 12.02 -25.49 3.58
CA GLN A 542 10.85 -26.16 3.01
C GLN A 542 10.39 -25.56 1.68
N THR A 543 10.79 -24.33 1.36
CA THR A 543 10.44 -23.65 0.11
C THR A 543 11.31 -24.11 -1.07
N ARG A 544 12.41 -24.83 -0.82
CA ARG A 544 13.36 -25.28 -1.86
C ARG A 544 12.70 -26.08 -2.97
N GLU A 545 11.75 -26.95 -2.62
CA GLU A 545 11.08 -27.81 -3.59
C GLU A 545 10.09 -26.99 -4.44
N CYS A 546 9.44 -25.98 -3.84
CA CYS A 546 8.60 -25.05 -4.60
C CYS A 546 9.44 -24.28 -5.62
N ILE A 547 10.62 -23.81 -5.21
CA ILE A 547 11.56 -23.12 -6.10
C ILE A 547 12.06 -24.07 -7.18
N ARG A 548 12.49 -25.29 -6.82
CA ARG A 548 13.01 -26.29 -7.76
C ARG A 548 12.00 -26.68 -8.84
N ARG A 549 10.71 -26.75 -8.50
CA ARG A 549 9.63 -27.00 -9.47
C ARG A 549 9.33 -25.78 -10.34
N GLY A 550 9.54 -24.57 -9.81
CA GLY A 550 9.38 -23.32 -10.54
C GLY A 550 10.58 -22.95 -11.41
N THR A 551 11.74 -23.58 -11.19
CA THR A 551 12.95 -23.39 -11.99
C THR A 551 13.19 -24.49 -12.99
N ARG A 552 13.84 -24.14 -14.09
CA ARG A 552 14.32 -25.09 -15.09
C ARG A 552 15.76 -24.77 -15.43
N TRP A 553 16.60 -25.79 -15.57
CA TRP A 553 17.94 -25.63 -16.11
C TRP A 553 17.82 -25.26 -17.58
N ARG A 554 18.48 -24.17 -17.96
CA ARG A 554 18.73 -23.83 -19.36
C ARG A 554 20.18 -24.20 -19.64
N ILE A 555 20.40 -25.22 -20.47
CA ILE A 555 21.74 -25.60 -20.93
C ILE A 555 22.17 -24.53 -21.94
N GLY A 556 23.17 -23.72 -21.58
CA GLY A 556 23.87 -22.81 -22.47
C GLY A 556 25.25 -23.38 -22.83
N LYS A 557 25.75 -23.09 -24.03
CA LYS A 557 27.16 -23.33 -24.36
C LYS A 557 28.02 -22.42 -23.49
N GLU A 558 29.14 -22.94 -23.00
CA GLU A 558 30.03 -22.28 -22.05
C GLU A 558 30.55 -20.93 -22.58
N SER A 559 29.98 -19.85 -22.05
CA SER A 559 30.68 -18.63 -21.64
C SER A 559 29.70 -17.80 -20.80
N ASP A 560 30.19 -17.33 -19.65
CA ASP A 560 29.57 -16.42 -18.70
C ASP A 560 28.70 -17.04 -17.60
N GLY A 561 29.36 -17.18 -16.45
CA GLY A 561 28.75 -17.58 -15.19
C GLY A 561 27.78 -16.53 -14.67
N ALA A 562 26.65 -17.04 -14.15
CA ALA A 562 25.53 -16.33 -13.55
C ALA A 562 24.88 -15.30 -14.46
N SER A 563 23.60 -15.52 -14.83
CA SER A 563 22.55 -14.49 -14.76
C SER A 563 21.27 -14.98 -15.47
N GLY A 564 20.14 -14.32 -15.18
CA GLY A 564 18.83 -14.58 -15.77
C GLY A 564 18.81 -14.59 -17.31
N GLN A 565 17.68 -15.00 -17.88
CA GLN A 565 17.54 -14.96 -19.33
C GLN A 565 17.55 -13.50 -19.77
N LEU A 566 18.63 -13.08 -20.43
CA LEU A 566 18.67 -11.83 -21.17
C LEU A 566 17.58 -11.90 -22.24
N ILE A 567 16.54 -11.09 -22.09
CA ILE A 567 15.45 -11.00 -23.05
C ILE A 567 15.80 -9.85 -23.98
N THR A 568 16.27 -10.21 -25.16
CA THR A 568 16.56 -9.29 -26.26
C THR A 568 15.42 -9.30 -27.27
N TRP A 569 15.24 -8.19 -27.97
CA TRP A 569 14.46 -8.15 -29.19
C TRP A 569 15.07 -9.08 -30.26
N GLN A 570 14.23 -9.64 -31.13
CA GLN A 570 14.67 -10.53 -32.21
C GLN A 570 14.14 -10.00 -33.55
N PRO A 571 15.02 -9.76 -34.54
CA PRO A 571 14.57 -9.30 -35.84
C PRO A 571 13.72 -10.36 -36.56
N PRO A 572 12.76 -9.95 -37.39
CA PRO A 572 12.02 -10.87 -38.26
C PRO A 572 12.97 -11.44 -39.35
N PRO A 573 12.58 -12.55 -40.02
CA PRO A 573 13.36 -13.08 -41.14
C PRO A 573 13.59 -12.04 -42.25
N PRO A 574 14.69 -12.13 -43.02
CA PRO A 574 14.95 -11.20 -44.13
C PRO A 574 13.75 -11.08 -45.08
N GLY A 575 13.38 -9.84 -45.42
CA GLY A 575 12.21 -9.55 -46.26
C GLY A 575 10.86 -9.55 -45.54
N CYS A 576 10.82 -9.81 -44.22
CA CYS A 576 9.61 -9.72 -43.41
C CYS A 576 9.58 -8.42 -42.57
N PHE A 577 8.37 -7.98 -42.25
CA PHE A 577 8.12 -6.85 -41.34
C PHE A 577 7.61 -7.35 -39.99
N LEU A 578 7.87 -6.59 -38.94
CA LEU A 578 7.46 -6.89 -37.57
C LEU A 578 6.62 -5.77 -36.99
N LEU A 579 5.38 -6.07 -36.63
CA LEU A 579 4.48 -5.18 -35.89
C LEU A 579 4.52 -5.51 -34.40
N ASN A 580 4.79 -4.50 -33.59
CA ASN A 580 4.62 -4.52 -32.14
C ASN A 580 3.55 -3.50 -31.74
N SER A 581 2.64 -3.87 -30.84
CA SER A 581 1.65 -2.95 -30.26
C SER A 581 1.45 -3.21 -28.78
N ASP A 582 1.02 -2.19 -28.04
CA ASP A 582 0.72 -2.24 -26.61
C ASP A 582 -0.43 -1.28 -26.27
N GLY A 583 -1.12 -1.54 -25.16
CA GLY A 583 -2.15 -0.68 -24.59
C GLY A 583 -1.73 -0.14 -23.22
N SER A 584 -1.73 1.18 -23.07
CA SER A 584 -1.39 1.83 -21.79
C SER A 584 -2.63 2.38 -21.10
N ARG A 585 -2.70 2.21 -19.77
CA ARG A 585 -3.78 2.73 -18.93
C ARG A 585 -3.22 3.64 -17.85
N GLN A 586 -3.65 4.90 -17.84
CA GLN A 586 -3.34 5.81 -16.75
C GLN A 586 -4.31 5.55 -15.59
N GLN A 587 -3.77 5.13 -14.44
CA GLN A 587 -4.58 4.71 -13.27
C GLN A 587 -5.42 5.84 -12.65
N LEU A 588 -5.14 7.09 -13.02
CA LEU A 588 -5.63 8.29 -12.35
C LEU A 588 -6.85 8.88 -13.06
N ASP A 589 -6.84 8.91 -14.40
CA ASP A 589 -7.92 9.54 -15.20
C ASP A 589 -8.79 8.51 -15.95
N ASN A 590 -8.56 7.20 -15.75
CA ASN A 590 -9.28 6.11 -16.43
C ASN A 590 -9.20 6.18 -17.97
N HIS A 591 -8.15 6.84 -18.44
CA HIS A 591 -7.89 7.11 -19.84
C HIS A 591 -6.89 6.06 -20.36
N ASP A 592 -7.25 5.41 -21.46
CA ASP A 592 -6.48 4.38 -22.12
C ASP A 592 -5.99 4.90 -23.48
N SER A 593 -4.76 4.55 -23.82
CA SER A 593 -4.11 4.86 -25.08
C SER A 593 -3.47 3.59 -25.64
N VAL A 594 -3.10 3.64 -26.91
CA VAL A 594 -2.38 2.55 -27.57
C VAL A 594 -1.24 3.11 -28.39
N GLY A 595 -0.21 2.29 -28.54
CA GLY A 595 0.92 2.64 -29.37
C GLY A 595 1.51 1.40 -30.02
N GLY A 596 2.17 1.61 -31.15
CA GLY A 596 2.84 0.53 -31.84
C GLY A 596 3.75 1.02 -32.95
N LEU A 597 4.54 0.10 -33.46
CA LEU A 597 5.55 0.35 -34.49
C LEU A 597 5.74 -0.86 -35.39
N ILE A 598 6.16 -0.58 -36.61
CA ILE A 598 6.53 -1.54 -37.64
C ILE A 598 8.01 -1.37 -37.94
N ARG A 599 8.73 -2.50 -37.96
CA ARG A 599 10.17 -2.56 -38.22
C ARG A 599 10.49 -3.58 -39.31
N ASP A 600 11.59 -3.37 -40.01
CA ASP A 600 12.11 -4.34 -40.98
C ASP A 600 13.06 -5.37 -40.33
N ALA A 601 13.60 -6.28 -41.15
CA ALA A 601 14.55 -7.30 -40.70
C ALA A 601 15.90 -6.76 -40.18
N SER A 602 16.23 -5.50 -40.46
CA SER A 602 17.43 -4.81 -39.94
C SER A 602 17.16 -4.06 -38.64
N GLY A 603 15.91 -4.07 -38.16
CA GLY A 603 15.46 -3.32 -37.00
C GLY A 603 15.31 -1.82 -37.25
N LEU A 604 15.28 -1.40 -38.52
CA LEU A 604 14.98 -0.02 -38.89
C LEU A 604 13.50 0.26 -38.76
N TRP A 605 13.21 1.52 -38.40
CA TRP A 605 11.85 2.04 -38.33
C TRP A 605 11.23 2.10 -39.72
N VAL A 606 10.03 1.54 -39.87
CA VAL A 606 9.23 1.66 -41.10
C VAL A 606 8.08 2.64 -40.89
N SER A 607 7.33 2.49 -39.80
CA SER A 607 6.23 3.39 -39.43
C SER A 607 5.80 3.13 -37.99
N GLY A 608 5.14 4.09 -37.34
CA GLY A 608 4.51 3.88 -36.04
C GLY A 608 3.18 4.61 -35.91
N PHE A 609 2.47 4.32 -34.82
CA PHE A 609 1.20 4.96 -34.51
C PHE A 609 1.06 5.16 -33.00
N MET A 610 0.33 6.21 -32.66
CA MET A 610 -0.14 6.52 -31.31
C MET A 610 -1.63 6.81 -31.42
N VAL A 611 -2.45 6.19 -30.58
CA VAL A 611 -3.89 6.50 -30.54
C VAL A 611 -4.29 6.79 -29.11
N ASN A 612 -4.82 7.98 -28.93
CA ASN A 612 -5.52 8.35 -27.73
C ASN A 612 -7.00 7.92 -27.88
N ILE A 613 -7.39 6.87 -27.15
CA ILE A 613 -8.72 6.22 -27.27
C ILE A 613 -9.71 6.79 -26.24
N GLY A 614 -9.23 7.35 -25.13
CA GLY A 614 -10.06 7.79 -24.02
C GLY A 614 -10.49 6.63 -23.11
N PHE A 615 -11.77 6.57 -22.74
CA PHE A 615 -12.26 5.61 -21.74
C PHE A 615 -12.54 4.23 -22.33
N THR A 616 -11.71 3.22 -22.06
CA THR A 616 -11.99 1.83 -22.44
C THR A 616 -11.59 0.82 -21.35
N SER A 617 -11.50 -0.46 -21.71
CA SER A 617 -10.91 -1.49 -20.86
C SER A 617 -9.53 -1.84 -21.39
N SER A 618 -8.59 -2.19 -20.50
CA SER A 618 -7.23 -2.60 -20.89
C SER A 618 -7.23 -3.66 -22.00
N LEU A 619 -8.09 -4.68 -21.90
CA LEU A 619 -8.20 -5.70 -22.96
C LEU A 619 -8.68 -5.16 -24.31
N LYS A 620 -9.58 -4.16 -24.31
CA LYS A 620 -10.03 -3.49 -25.54
C LYS A 620 -8.96 -2.56 -26.09
N ALA A 621 -8.20 -1.86 -25.24
CA ALA A 621 -7.08 -1.04 -25.67
C ALA A 621 -6.05 -1.90 -26.43
N GLU A 622 -5.64 -3.03 -25.85
CA GLU A 622 -4.72 -3.97 -26.52
C GLU A 622 -5.22 -4.39 -27.92
N LEU A 623 -6.51 -4.72 -28.04
CA LEU A 623 -7.13 -5.09 -29.32
C LEU A 623 -7.21 -3.92 -30.31
N TRP A 624 -7.43 -2.70 -29.82
CA TRP A 624 -7.39 -1.49 -30.65
C TRP A 624 -5.98 -1.21 -31.17
N GLY A 625 -4.95 -1.45 -30.35
CA GLY A 625 -3.55 -1.38 -30.78
C GLY A 625 -3.25 -2.34 -31.92
N VAL A 626 -3.69 -3.60 -31.80
CA VAL A 626 -3.56 -4.59 -32.88
C VAL A 626 -4.26 -4.12 -34.15
N ARG A 627 -5.53 -3.70 -34.03
CA ARG A 627 -6.33 -3.24 -35.17
C ARG A 627 -5.65 -2.09 -35.92
N GLN A 628 -5.19 -1.08 -35.19
CA GLN A 628 -4.55 0.08 -35.80
C GLN A 628 -3.21 -0.28 -36.46
N GLY A 629 -2.41 -1.13 -35.80
CA GLY A 629 -1.17 -1.61 -36.39
C GLY A 629 -1.37 -2.43 -37.66
N LEU A 630 -2.43 -3.26 -37.72
CA LEU A 630 -2.78 -4.01 -38.93
C LEU A 630 -3.24 -3.10 -40.09
N LEU A 631 -4.03 -2.07 -39.80
CA LEU A 631 -4.43 -1.07 -40.79
C LEU A 631 -3.19 -0.37 -41.36
N LEU A 632 -2.33 0.15 -40.49
CA LEU A 632 -1.11 0.83 -40.89
C LEU A 632 -0.19 -0.09 -41.72
N ALA A 633 -0.02 -1.36 -41.31
CA ALA A 633 0.80 -2.31 -42.05
C ALA A 633 0.25 -2.58 -43.46
N LYS A 634 -1.09 -2.63 -43.61
CA LYS A 634 -1.75 -2.84 -44.90
C LYS A 634 -1.62 -1.62 -45.81
N GLU A 635 -1.77 -0.42 -45.27
CA GLU A 635 -1.59 0.85 -45.99
C GLU A 635 -0.14 1.04 -46.46
N ARG A 636 0.84 0.62 -45.66
CA ARG A 636 2.27 0.70 -46.00
C ARG A 636 2.77 -0.47 -46.85
N GLY A 637 1.92 -1.43 -47.20
CA GLY A 637 2.29 -2.58 -48.02
C GLY A 637 3.29 -3.52 -47.34
N CYS A 638 3.29 -3.59 -46.01
CA CYS A 638 4.21 -4.40 -45.21
C CYS A 638 3.84 -5.89 -45.29
N VAL A 639 4.30 -6.58 -46.33
CA VAL A 639 4.03 -8.01 -46.57
C VAL A 639 5.33 -8.73 -46.90
N PRO A 640 5.65 -9.87 -46.25
CA PRO A 640 4.92 -10.56 -45.17
C PRO A 640 5.12 -9.92 -43.78
N LEU A 641 4.08 -9.98 -42.93
CA LEU A 641 4.05 -9.39 -41.57
C LEU A 641 4.07 -10.44 -40.45
N ILE A 642 4.86 -10.21 -39.41
CA ILE A 642 4.74 -10.87 -38.10
C ILE A 642 4.14 -9.89 -37.09
N VAL A 643 3.18 -10.35 -36.29
CA VAL A 643 2.58 -9.56 -35.20
C VAL A 643 3.02 -10.11 -33.86
N GLU A 644 3.62 -9.25 -33.04
CA GLU A 644 4.10 -9.58 -31.70
C GLU A 644 3.37 -8.76 -30.63
N LEU A 645 2.80 -9.46 -29.64
CA LEU A 645 2.00 -8.86 -28.57
C LEU A 645 2.41 -9.43 -27.22
N ASP A 646 2.41 -8.62 -26.16
CA ASP A 646 2.65 -9.07 -24.78
C ASP A 646 1.36 -9.31 -23.98
N ALA A 647 0.20 -9.24 -24.64
CA ALA A 647 -1.09 -9.68 -24.13
C ALA A 647 -1.46 -11.10 -24.63
N ALA A 648 -1.11 -12.13 -23.84
CA ALA A 648 -1.40 -13.53 -24.20
C ALA A 648 -2.89 -13.82 -24.47
N VAL A 649 -3.79 -13.12 -23.79
CA VAL A 649 -5.24 -13.23 -23.99
C VAL A 649 -5.66 -12.75 -25.38
N VAL A 650 -5.06 -11.66 -25.86
CA VAL A 650 -5.33 -11.10 -27.19
C VAL A 650 -4.83 -12.02 -28.29
N VAL A 651 -3.61 -12.54 -28.17
CA VAL A 651 -3.08 -13.55 -29.09
C VAL A 651 -4.00 -14.77 -29.15
N ASN A 652 -4.54 -15.21 -28.01
CA ASN A 652 -5.49 -16.31 -27.97
C ASN A 652 -6.82 -15.99 -28.67
N PHE A 653 -7.34 -14.77 -28.54
CA PHE A 653 -8.57 -14.33 -29.24
C PHE A 653 -8.40 -14.24 -30.75
N LEU A 654 -7.20 -13.91 -31.25
CA LEU A 654 -6.92 -13.84 -32.68
C LEU A 654 -6.66 -15.21 -33.30
N LYS A 655 -6.33 -16.22 -32.49
CA LYS A 655 -6.09 -17.60 -32.96
C LYS A 655 -7.27 -18.53 -32.80
N ASN A 656 -8.14 -18.28 -31.81
CA ASN A 656 -9.26 -19.15 -31.46
C ASN A 656 -10.59 -18.40 -31.54
N PRO A 657 -11.66 -19.04 -32.03
CA PRO A 657 -12.98 -18.42 -32.11
C PRO A 657 -13.50 -18.05 -30.72
N ILE A 658 -14.06 -16.85 -30.60
CA ILE A 658 -14.74 -16.39 -29.38
C ILE A 658 -16.25 -16.32 -29.61
N VAL A 659 -17.01 -16.48 -28.53
CA VAL A 659 -18.48 -16.42 -28.56
C VAL A 659 -18.96 -14.98 -28.85
N ASP A 660 -20.05 -14.88 -29.61
CA ASP A 660 -20.73 -13.63 -30.01
C ASP A 660 -21.18 -12.75 -28.82
N THR A 661 -21.46 -13.37 -27.68
CA THR A 661 -21.81 -12.69 -26.43
C THR A 661 -20.64 -12.00 -25.73
N HIS A 662 -19.39 -12.19 -26.17
CA HIS A 662 -18.23 -11.60 -25.54
C HIS A 662 -18.13 -10.07 -25.81
N PRO A 663 -17.87 -9.20 -24.82
CA PRO A 663 -17.84 -7.73 -25.01
C PRO A 663 -16.79 -7.18 -26.00
N CYS A 664 -15.85 -8.03 -26.43
CA CYS A 664 -14.82 -7.70 -27.42
C CYS A 664 -15.05 -8.39 -28.78
N PHE A 665 -16.16 -9.12 -28.95
CA PHE A 665 -16.44 -9.94 -30.14
C PHE A 665 -16.29 -9.13 -31.43
N THR A 666 -16.94 -7.97 -31.51
CA THR A 666 -16.91 -7.10 -32.69
C THR A 666 -15.50 -6.66 -33.06
N LEU A 667 -14.70 -6.22 -32.08
CA LEU A 667 -13.33 -5.74 -32.32
C LEU A 667 -12.39 -6.88 -32.72
N VAL A 668 -12.57 -8.07 -32.14
CA VAL A 668 -11.81 -9.27 -32.55
C VAL A 668 -12.18 -9.67 -33.97
N GLN A 669 -13.46 -9.63 -34.35
CA GLN A 669 -13.87 -9.92 -35.74
C GLN A 669 -13.27 -8.92 -36.72
N ASP A 670 -13.20 -7.63 -36.37
CA ASP A 670 -12.57 -6.61 -37.21
C ASP A 670 -11.07 -6.89 -37.41
N CYS A 671 -10.35 -7.24 -36.35
CA CYS A 671 -8.96 -7.70 -36.47
C CYS A 671 -8.83 -8.96 -37.34
N LEU A 672 -9.74 -9.94 -37.19
CA LEU A 672 -9.73 -11.17 -37.97
C LEU A 672 -9.99 -10.90 -39.46
N GLU A 673 -10.90 -9.98 -39.80
CA GLU A 673 -11.13 -9.52 -41.17
C GLU A 673 -9.88 -8.86 -41.77
N LEU A 674 -9.17 -8.03 -41.00
CA LEU A 674 -7.90 -7.46 -41.44
C LEU A 674 -6.84 -8.53 -41.67
N ILE A 675 -6.78 -9.55 -40.79
CA ILE A 675 -5.86 -10.68 -40.88
C ILE A 675 -6.13 -11.57 -42.11
N LYS A 676 -7.36 -11.59 -42.65
CA LYS A 676 -7.70 -12.43 -43.80
C LYS A 676 -6.80 -12.14 -45.01
N GLY A 677 -6.22 -13.22 -45.56
CA GLY A 677 -5.29 -13.19 -46.70
C GLY A 677 -3.92 -13.77 -46.32
N SER A 678 -3.10 -14.12 -47.31
CA SER A 678 -1.78 -14.73 -47.12
C SER A 678 -0.68 -13.67 -46.94
N TRP A 679 -0.92 -12.67 -46.08
CA TRP A 679 0.03 -11.57 -45.86
C TRP A 679 0.59 -11.52 -44.42
N ILE A 680 -0.08 -12.17 -43.47
CA ILE A 680 0.40 -12.36 -42.10
C ILE A 680 1.02 -13.75 -41.99
N MET A 681 2.30 -13.79 -41.61
CA MET A 681 3.07 -15.02 -41.46
C MET A 681 2.86 -15.65 -40.09
N GLU A 682 2.86 -14.85 -39.03
CA GLU A 682 2.73 -15.35 -37.66
C GLU A 682 2.16 -14.26 -36.73
N ILE A 683 1.29 -14.66 -35.79
CA ILE A 683 0.92 -13.84 -34.63
C ILE A 683 1.45 -14.56 -33.39
N ARG A 684 2.29 -13.92 -32.58
CA ARG A 684 2.91 -14.59 -31.42
C ARG A 684 2.90 -13.73 -30.16
N TYR A 685 2.89 -14.44 -29.04
CA TYR A 685 3.01 -13.85 -27.72
C TYR A 685 4.49 -13.65 -27.38
N ILE A 686 4.86 -12.44 -26.94
CA ILE A 686 6.18 -12.08 -26.46
C ILE A 686 6.15 -11.65 -25.00
N TYR A 687 7.32 -11.59 -24.38
CA TYR A 687 7.45 -11.02 -23.05
C TYR A 687 7.44 -9.49 -23.13
N ARG A 688 6.87 -8.82 -22.12
CA ARG A 688 6.79 -7.37 -22.05
C ARG A 688 8.15 -6.70 -22.17
N GLU A 689 9.20 -7.33 -21.64
CA GLU A 689 10.59 -6.87 -21.76
C GLU A 689 11.07 -6.78 -23.23
N ARG A 690 10.42 -7.47 -24.19
CA ARG A 690 10.64 -7.33 -25.65
C ARG A 690 9.74 -6.31 -26.33
N ASN A 691 8.69 -5.83 -25.66
CA ASN A 691 7.69 -4.91 -26.23
C ASN A 691 7.92 -3.45 -25.81
N ARG A 692 9.12 -3.12 -25.29
CA ARG A 692 9.45 -1.80 -24.69
C ARG A 692 9.19 -0.62 -25.64
N CYS A 693 9.49 -0.80 -26.93
CA CYS A 693 9.22 0.22 -27.93
C CYS A 693 7.70 0.51 -28.05
N ALA A 694 6.85 -0.52 -28.07
CA ALA A 694 5.41 -0.32 -28.14
C ALA A 694 4.81 0.22 -26.84
N ASP A 695 5.30 -0.22 -25.67
CA ASP A 695 4.93 0.32 -24.34
C ASP A 695 5.23 1.82 -24.26
N CYS A 696 6.43 2.23 -24.74
CA CYS A 696 6.82 3.64 -24.81
C CYS A 696 5.90 4.44 -25.75
N MET A 697 5.61 3.94 -26.95
CA MET A 697 4.65 4.58 -27.86
C MET A 697 3.26 4.73 -27.23
N ALA A 698 2.79 3.71 -26.50
CA ALA A 698 1.50 3.75 -25.83
C ALA A 698 1.49 4.78 -24.69
N LEU A 699 2.60 4.93 -23.95
CA LEU A 699 2.73 5.98 -22.93
C LEU A 699 2.72 7.39 -23.54
N LEU A 700 3.48 7.61 -24.61
CA LEU A 700 3.51 8.90 -25.33
C LEU A 700 2.13 9.26 -25.91
N ALA A 701 1.34 8.26 -26.32
CA ALA A 701 0.01 8.46 -26.86
C ALA A 701 -0.97 9.17 -25.89
N HIS A 702 -0.72 9.14 -24.56
CA HIS A 702 -1.55 9.91 -23.61
C HIS A 702 -1.43 11.42 -23.77
N GLU A 703 -0.29 11.90 -24.29
CA GLU A 703 -0.02 13.33 -24.48
C GLU A 703 -0.52 13.84 -25.85
N THR A 704 -0.94 12.92 -26.72
CA THR A 704 -1.49 13.26 -28.04
C THR A 704 -2.97 13.63 -27.97
N ALA A 705 -3.45 14.41 -28.94
CA ALA A 705 -4.89 14.69 -29.07
C ALA A 705 -5.68 13.41 -29.36
N TYR A 706 -6.98 13.38 -29.01
CA TYR A 706 -7.86 12.26 -29.34
C TYR A 706 -7.82 11.93 -30.83
N GLY A 707 -7.65 10.64 -31.15
CA GLY A 707 -7.53 10.16 -32.53
C GLY A 707 -6.21 9.44 -32.80
N VAL A 708 -5.99 9.11 -34.08
CA VAL A 708 -4.80 8.39 -34.54
C VAL A 708 -3.74 9.39 -34.99
N THR A 709 -2.56 9.29 -34.42
CA THR A 709 -1.35 9.99 -34.84
C THR A 709 -0.39 8.99 -35.46
N GLU A 710 -0.17 9.08 -36.77
CA GLU A 710 0.83 8.27 -37.46
C GLU A 710 2.19 8.94 -37.43
N CYS A 711 3.22 8.15 -37.19
CA CYS A 711 4.61 8.58 -37.09
C CYS A 711 5.41 7.98 -38.25
N ASN A 712 5.73 8.80 -39.24
CA ASN A 712 6.61 8.40 -40.35
C ASN A 712 8.06 8.28 -39.87
N GLU A 713 8.47 9.12 -38.92
CA GLU A 713 9.78 9.08 -38.27
C GLU A 713 9.61 8.70 -36.79
N PRO A 714 10.61 8.03 -36.18
CA PRO A 714 10.56 7.66 -34.77
C PRO A 714 10.65 8.90 -33.86
N PRO A 715 9.79 9.03 -32.84
CA PRO A 715 9.92 10.08 -31.82
C PRO A 715 11.27 10.04 -31.09
N ASP A 716 11.78 11.19 -30.63
CA ASP A 716 13.09 11.27 -29.95
C ASP A 716 13.19 10.33 -28.74
N GLN A 717 12.08 10.17 -28.01
CA GLN A 717 12.00 9.35 -26.81
C GLN A 717 12.18 7.84 -27.08
N ILE A 718 11.94 7.37 -28.31
CA ILE A 718 12.09 5.95 -28.68
C ILE A 718 13.43 5.62 -29.33
N LEU A 719 14.21 6.63 -29.76
CA LEU A 719 15.47 6.42 -30.48
C LEU A 719 16.46 5.53 -29.71
N THR A 720 16.60 5.77 -28.40
CA THR A 720 17.46 4.97 -27.53
C THR A 720 16.99 3.51 -27.45
N LEU A 721 15.67 3.29 -27.33
CA LEU A 721 15.10 1.94 -27.28
C LEU A 721 15.26 1.19 -28.61
N LEU A 722 15.10 1.88 -29.74
CA LEU A 722 15.36 1.31 -31.06
C LEU A 722 16.83 0.92 -31.22
N GLN A 723 17.75 1.75 -30.73
CA GLN A 723 19.18 1.45 -30.77
C GLN A 723 19.55 0.28 -29.85
N GLU A 724 18.95 0.18 -28.67
CA GLU A 724 19.08 -0.97 -27.77
C GLU A 724 18.58 -2.27 -28.43
N ASP A 725 17.40 -2.24 -29.04
CA ASP A 725 16.83 -3.39 -29.75
C ASP A 725 17.71 -3.82 -30.93
N ARG A 726 18.26 -2.87 -31.71
CA ARG A 726 19.17 -3.14 -32.84
C ARG A 726 20.53 -3.72 -32.40
N THR A 727 21.05 -3.27 -31.26
CA THR A 727 22.35 -3.73 -30.73
C THR A 727 22.23 -5.01 -29.91
N GLY A 728 21.01 -5.53 -29.72
CA GLY A 728 20.76 -6.75 -28.95
C GLY A 728 20.94 -6.56 -27.45
N ILE A 729 20.81 -5.33 -26.94
CA ILE A 729 20.79 -5.05 -25.50
C ILE A 729 19.45 -5.55 -24.95
N GLY A 730 19.51 -6.47 -23.98
CA GLY A 730 18.32 -7.10 -23.42
C GLY A 730 18.12 -6.76 -21.95
N VAL A 731 16.89 -6.90 -21.49
CA VAL A 731 16.58 -6.75 -20.06
C VAL A 731 16.73 -8.11 -19.39
N MET A 732 17.43 -8.11 -18.27
CA MET A 732 17.59 -9.27 -17.42
C MET A 732 16.25 -9.61 -16.76
N ARG A 733 15.62 -10.70 -17.18
CA ARG A 733 14.45 -11.21 -16.46
C ARG A 733 14.90 -12.12 -15.32
N PRO A 734 14.57 -11.77 -14.06
CA PRO A 734 15.01 -12.53 -12.89
C PRO A 734 14.39 -13.92 -12.77
#